data_AF-A0A842M9I3-F1
#
_entry.id   AF-A0A842M9I3-F1
#
_cell.length_a   1.000
_cell.length_b   1.000
_cell.length_c   1.000
_cell.angle_alpha   90.00
_cell.angle_beta   90.00
_cell.angle_gamma   90.00
#
_symmetry.space_group_name_H-M   'P 1'
#
loop_
_entity.id
_entity.type
_entity.pdbx_description
1 polymer ?
#
loop_
_entity_poly.entity_id
_entity_poly.type
_entity_poly.pdbx_seq_one_letter_code
_entity_poly.pdbx_strand_id
1 'polypeptide(L)'
;MNNVLAITTINNTISLKDALNKIRDKYGDILKIKKIYLDKYQDPKTPLDDIKKDIIESDVILVDIRGDERLGRELPRLLVGEKKTVISLVWGSQRILSLTRMGKLNLDNLIKEFQKKGVAIDPLIREGEFKNIMEIHGSDEIREDLERWLRILEYYKQGDPENLKNMLLYILREYCNVEIGKIPKPVKMPKYGLYHPYKGIYEDLEEYKVASVFNPELDTVGILFYSGMHFDDTRPLVESLYENLYGKVNCIMVFSDGIEHNIRAMKEYMMDIDLFVNLQYFQLHGGPYGGDPKITHQLLEEIDAPYLICLRGYETDLDEWETSDESLKPMEVILAVTLPELDGGIEPFFTAAMRTKDDKDLGEVRIVEVIPERMEKFSKRILNWLKLKNKKNHEKKIAIIIYNYPPGEGNLGNAGYLDVFKSLERFLKKLKKYGYKIRIPEENLKDLLLENGIINTPRYLKRSGHHLNIKEYTSWFKKLPEKIQENIVEYWGEPPGNIMTDKNRIILPILDLGGVYLCVQPSRGVHEDPENYHSKDIPPHHQYLAFYHYLEDALKVDAIIHFGMHGTLEFTPGKETGLSSSCYPDLLIGTIPHIYYYWVGNTSESTIAKRRSYALCISHASPPMRPSDLYGEYLILEDLLEQYKEDEGEETLKLIEEKAETLNMPADLNEIEKELHRMKKRLIPSGLHYMDREWSLEEKIDYLLGF
;
A
#
# COMPACT_ATOMS: atom_id res chain seq x y z
N MET A 1 40.74 13.97 17.64
CA MET A 1 39.58 13.49 16.86
C MET A 1 38.91 12.41 17.68
N ASN A 2 37.66 12.59 18.07
CA ASN A 2 36.91 11.64 18.89
C ASN A 2 36.10 10.70 18.01
N ASN A 3 36.07 9.42 18.36
CA ASN A 3 35.35 8.38 17.65
C ASN A 3 33.98 8.14 18.30
N VAL A 4 32.91 8.34 17.55
CA VAL A 4 31.54 8.04 17.99
C VAL A 4 31.02 6.84 17.22
N LEU A 5 30.55 5.82 17.94
CA LEU A 5 29.87 4.68 17.35
C LEU A 5 28.36 4.87 17.49
N ALA A 6 27.62 4.88 16.38
CA ALA A 6 26.17 4.97 16.36
C ALA A 6 25.55 3.63 15.97
N ILE A 7 24.87 2.99 16.91
CA ILE A 7 24.13 1.74 16.69
C ILE A 7 22.65 2.12 16.67
N THR A 8 22.08 2.32 15.48
CA THR A 8 20.75 2.91 15.31
C THR A 8 19.87 2.16 14.31
N THR A 9 18.58 2.08 14.61
CA THR A 9 17.50 1.62 13.71
C THR A 9 17.09 2.68 12.68
N ILE A 10 17.51 3.94 12.84
CA ILE A 10 17.26 4.97 11.84
C ILE A 10 18.17 4.70 10.64
N ASN A 11 17.57 4.42 9.48
CA ASN A 11 18.32 4.17 8.26
C ASN A 11 18.79 5.46 7.59
N ASN A 12 17.98 6.53 7.55
CA ASN A 12 18.37 7.76 6.86
C ASN A 12 19.55 8.46 7.56
N THR A 13 20.51 8.93 6.78
CA THR A 13 21.72 9.60 7.27
C THR A 13 21.92 11.01 6.72
N ILE A 14 20.99 11.53 5.91
CA ILE A 14 21.08 12.89 5.34
C ILE A 14 21.29 13.92 6.44
N SER A 15 20.43 13.94 7.44
CA SER A 15 20.46 14.97 8.49
C SER A 15 21.71 14.88 9.36
N LEU A 16 22.17 13.65 9.62
CA LEU A 16 23.43 13.39 10.32
C LEU A 16 24.63 13.85 9.49
N LYS A 17 24.63 13.57 8.17
CA LYS A 17 25.68 14.01 7.26
C LYS A 17 25.78 15.54 7.20
N ASP A 18 24.64 16.22 7.08
CA ASP A 18 24.58 17.68 7.09
C ASP A 18 25.05 18.26 8.43
N ALA A 19 24.68 17.64 9.55
CA ALA A 19 25.18 18.01 10.86
C ALA A 19 26.71 17.92 10.93
N LEU A 20 27.29 16.81 10.46
CA LEU A 20 28.74 16.59 10.48
C LEU A 20 29.51 17.54 9.58
N ASN A 21 28.98 17.83 8.38
CA ASN A 21 29.54 18.86 7.49
C ASN A 21 29.59 20.22 8.20
N LYS A 22 28.50 20.64 8.85
CA LYS A 22 28.45 21.87 9.63
C LYS A 22 29.43 21.89 10.82
N ILE A 23 29.68 20.74 11.46
CA ILE A 23 30.70 20.63 12.53
C ILE A 23 32.08 20.85 11.91
N ARG A 24 32.40 20.13 10.83
CA ARG A 24 33.69 20.18 10.16
C ARG A 24 34.01 21.58 9.65
N ASP A 25 33.06 22.26 9.02
CA ASP A 25 33.24 23.62 8.50
C ASP A 25 33.61 24.63 9.59
N LYS A 26 33.12 24.42 10.83
CA LYS A 26 33.31 25.36 11.94
C LYS A 26 34.44 24.98 12.89
N TYR A 27 34.65 23.69 13.13
CA TYR A 27 35.56 23.17 14.15
C TYR A 27 36.66 22.25 13.60
N GLY A 28 36.64 21.93 12.30
CA GLY A 28 37.54 20.94 11.69
C GLY A 28 37.19 19.49 12.08
N ASP A 29 38.13 18.57 11.89
CA ASP A 29 37.96 17.14 12.11
C ASP A 29 38.06 16.74 13.60
N ILE A 30 37.18 17.32 14.43
CA ILE A 30 37.10 17.02 15.86
C ILE A 30 36.36 15.72 16.18
N LEU A 31 35.58 15.21 15.22
CA LEU A 31 34.65 14.10 15.36
C LEU A 31 34.70 13.19 14.14
N LYS A 32 34.76 11.88 14.38
CA LYS A 32 34.48 10.84 13.39
C LYS A 32 33.33 9.98 13.91
N ILE A 33 32.29 9.78 13.10
CA ILE A 33 31.20 8.88 13.45
C ILE A 33 31.24 7.63 12.57
N LYS A 34 30.99 6.47 13.17
CA LYS A 34 30.73 5.23 12.44
C LYS A 34 29.32 4.77 12.78
N LYS A 35 28.49 4.59 11.76
CA LYS A 35 27.12 4.07 11.91
C LYS A 35 27.09 2.57 11.62
N ILE A 36 26.38 1.82 12.45
CA ILE A 36 26.11 0.39 12.26
C ILE A 36 24.67 0.22 11.77
N TYR A 37 24.52 -0.44 10.63
CA TYR A 37 23.23 -0.85 10.08
C TYR A 37 22.85 -2.23 10.64
N LEU A 38 21.74 -2.30 11.35
CA LEU A 38 21.35 -3.46 12.18
C LEU A 38 20.91 -4.67 11.35
N ASP A 39 20.36 -4.44 10.16
CA ASP A 39 19.93 -5.45 9.21
C ASP A 39 21.07 -6.40 8.80
N LYS A 40 22.30 -5.87 8.67
CA LYS A 40 23.51 -6.66 8.35
C LYS A 40 23.83 -7.74 9.39
N TYR A 41 23.37 -7.57 10.63
CA TYR A 41 23.70 -8.44 11.75
C TYR A 41 22.52 -9.29 12.24
N GLN A 42 21.38 -9.29 11.53
CA GLN A 42 20.23 -10.11 11.92
C GLN A 42 20.48 -11.61 11.73
N ASP A 43 21.20 -12.00 10.68
CA ASP A 43 21.57 -13.41 10.47
C ASP A 43 22.44 -13.88 11.65
N PRO A 44 22.01 -14.91 12.42
CA PRO A 44 22.80 -15.49 13.51
C PRO A 44 24.21 -15.94 13.12
N LYS A 45 24.46 -16.21 11.83
CA LYS A 45 25.76 -16.61 11.29
C LYS A 45 26.72 -15.44 11.10
N THR A 46 26.22 -14.21 11.01
CA THR A 46 27.09 -13.02 10.89
C THR A 46 27.87 -12.84 12.20
N PRO A 47 29.21 -12.85 12.18
CA PRO A 47 30.03 -12.62 13.37
C PRO A 47 29.90 -11.16 13.82
N LEU A 48 30.16 -10.91 15.11
CA LEU A 48 30.09 -9.57 15.73
C LEU A 48 31.47 -9.01 16.10
N ASP A 49 32.54 -9.58 15.54
CA ASP A 49 33.93 -9.24 15.87
C ASP A 49 34.29 -7.81 15.46
N ASP A 50 33.74 -7.35 14.33
CA ASP A 50 33.85 -5.98 13.84
C ASP A 50 33.15 -4.98 14.78
N ILE A 51 31.93 -5.30 15.24
CA ILE A 51 31.22 -4.48 16.23
C ILE A 51 31.99 -4.41 17.54
N LYS A 52 32.54 -5.53 18.00
CA LYS A 52 33.37 -5.56 19.20
C LYS A 52 34.60 -4.66 19.06
N LYS A 53 35.26 -4.70 17.90
CA LYS A 53 36.38 -3.82 17.58
C LYS A 53 35.96 -2.35 17.60
N ASP A 54 34.85 -2.01 16.95
CA ASP A 54 34.33 -0.63 16.90
C ASP A 54 33.97 -0.09 18.29
N ILE A 55 33.41 -0.94 19.16
CA ILE A 55 33.12 -0.59 20.57
C ILE A 55 34.42 -0.20 21.29
N ILE A 56 35.49 -0.99 21.13
CA ILE A 56 36.79 -0.73 21.76
C ILE A 56 37.41 0.57 21.24
N GLU A 57 37.31 0.83 19.93
CA GLU A 57 37.89 2.01 19.26
C GLU A 57 37.09 3.31 19.48
N SER A 58 35.84 3.21 19.95
CA SER A 58 34.96 4.36 20.19
C SER A 58 35.23 5.05 21.54
N ASP A 59 35.02 6.36 21.58
CA ASP A 59 35.01 7.18 22.81
C ASP A 59 33.59 7.27 23.40
N VAL A 60 32.59 7.38 22.50
CA VAL A 60 31.17 7.44 22.85
C VAL A 60 30.39 6.46 21.97
N ILE A 61 29.43 5.76 22.58
CA ILE A 61 28.53 4.84 21.90
C ILE A 61 27.10 5.36 22.03
N LEU A 62 26.46 5.64 20.91
CA LEU A 62 25.07 6.06 20.81
C LEU A 62 24.21 4.85 20.43
N VAL A 63 23.13 4.60 21.17
CA VAL A 63 22.29 3.41 20.99
C VAL A 63 20.83 3.80 20.76
N ASP A 64 20.32 3.54 19.56
CA ASP A 64 18.90 3.64 19.20
C ASP A 64 18.42 2.32 18.60
N ILE A 65 18.01 1.38 19.45
CA ILE A 65 17.47 0.10 19.00
C ILE A 65 16.00 0.04 19.38
N ARG A 66 15.14 0.08 18.35
CA ARG A 66 13.69 -0.07 18.44
C ARG A 66 13.32 -1.49 18.03
N GLY A 67 12.38 -2.12 18.74
CA GLY A 67 12.01 -3.51 18.48
C GLY A 67 13.01 -4.54 19.04
N ASP A 68 12.91 -5.78 18.57
CA ASP A 68 13.72 -6.91 19.06
C ASP A 68 14.78 -7.36 18.04
N GLU A 69 15.81 -6.53 17.90
CA GLU A 69 16.97 -6.77 17.03
C GLU A 69 18.01 -7.69 17.68
N ARG A 70 18.66 -8.56 16.90
CA ARG A 70 19.75 -9.45 17.40
C ARG A 70 20.83 -8.66 18.12
N LEU A 71 21.30 -7.58 17.52
CA LEU A 71 22.36 -6.78 18.13
C LEU A 71 21.90 -6.15 19.45
N GLY A 72 20.62 -5.77 19.57
CA GLY A 72 20.05 -5.28 20.83
C GLY A 72 20.04 -6.32 21.96
N ARG A 73 20.01 -7.62 21.64
CA ARG A 73 20.13 -8.73 22.60
C ARG A 73 21.58 -8.98 23.03
N GLU A 74 22.52 -8.85 22.11
CA GLU A 74 23.95 -9.16 22.35
C GLU A 74 24.76 -7.97 22.88
N LEU A 75 24.32 -6.73 22.64
CA LEU A 75 25.04 -5.52 23.03
C LEU A 75 25.40 -5.45 24.53
N PRO A 76 24.54 -5.86 25.49
CA PRO A 76 24.93 -5.91 26.89
C PRO A 76 26.16 -6.78 27.15
N ARG A 77 26.30 -7.92 26.44
CA ARG A 77 27.46 -8.81 26.55
C ARG A 77 28.71 -8.21 25.93
N LEU A 78 28.57 -7.54 24.78
CA LEU A 78 29.68 -6.88 24.09
C LEU A 78 30.25 -5.69 24.89
N LEU A 79 29.43 -5.07 25.73
CA LEU A 79 29.81 -3.93 26.57
C LEU A 79 30.39 -4.32 27.94
N VAL A 80 30.42 -5.61 28.29
CA VAL A 80 30.97 -6.08 29.58
C VAL A 80 32.47 -5.79 29.66
N GLY A 81 32.91 -5.15 30.74
CA GLY A 81 34.31 -4.80 30.98
C GLY A 81 34.75 -3.47 30.36
N GLU A 82 33.95 -2.93 29.43
CA GLU A 82 34.23 -1.67 28.76
C GLU A 82 33.77 -0.47 29.61
N LYS A 83 34.68 0.49 29.83
CA LYS A 83 34.44 1.75 30.55
C LYS A 83 34.18 2.91 29.57
N LYS A 84 33.21 2.73 28.68
CA LYS A 84 32.85 3.69 27.64
C LYS A 84 31.63 4.53 28.05
N THR A 85 31.53 5.74 27.53
CA THR A 85 30.29 6.53 27.60
C THR A 85 29.29 5.90 26.63
N VAL A 86 28.20 5.37 27.15
CA VAL A 86 27.12 4.76 26.37
C VAL A 86 25.84 5.55 26.62
N ILE A 87 25.19 6.01 25.56
CA ILE A 87 24.03 6.88 25.63
C ILE A 87 22.91 6.23 24.83
N SER A 88 21.86 5.74 25.50
CA SER A 88 20.66 5.35 24.76
C SER A 88 19.93 6.61 24.31
N LEU A 89 19.52 6.64 23.04
CA LEU A 89 18.90 7.78 22.37
C LEU A 89 17.38 7.63 22.25
N VAL A 90 16.84 6.49 22.64
CA VAL A 90 15.41 6.22 22.62
C VAL A 90 14.89 5.68 23.93
N TRP A 91 13.66 6.06 24.20
CA TRP A 91 12.78 5.42 25.16
C TRP A 91 12.25 4.14 24.54
N GLY A 92 12.45 3.01 25.21
CA GLY A 92 12.10 1.70 24.65
C GLY A 92 12.21 0.61 25.70
N SER A 93 12.80 -0.53 25.33
CA SER A 93 12.97 -1.63 26.28
C SER A 93 13.90 -1.23 27.43
N GLN A 94 13.53 -1.64 28.65
CA GLN A 94 14.36 -1.46 29.85
C GLN A 94 15.79 -1.96 29.63
N ARG A 95 15.95 -3.02 28.83
CA ARG A 95 17.26 -3.56 28.41
C ARG A 95 18.14 -2.52 27.73
N ILE A 96 17.60 -1.75 26.79
CA ILE A 96 18.35 -0.72 26.06
C ILE A 96 18.60 0.50 26.95
N LEU A 97 17.62 0.92 27.75
CA LEU A 97 17.78 2.02 28.69
C LEU A 97 18.87 1.74 29.74
N SER A 98 18.92 0.52 30.27
CA SER A 98 19.95 0.05 31.20
C SER A 98 21.38 0.12 30.64
N LEU A 99 21.56 0.25 29.31
CA LEU A 99 22.90 0.42 28.73
C LEU A 99 23.49 1.82 29.00
N THR A 100 22.66 2.81 29.33
CA THR A 100 23.10 4.20 29.50
C THR A 100 24.05 4.34 30.69
N ARG A 101 25.27 4.78 30.37
CA ARG A 101 26.40 5.03 31.27
C ARG A 101 27.11 6.29 30.80
N MET A 102 26.89 7.42 31.46
CA MET A 102 27.46 8.72 31.08
C MET A 102 27.83 9.54 32.31
N GLY A 103 29.10 9.93 32.43
CA GLY A 103 29.62 10.57 33.63
C GLY A 103 29.44 9.68 34.86
N LYS A 104 28.63 10.15 35.82
CA LYS A 104 28.26 9.40 37.04
C LYS A 104 26.94 8.66 36.91
N LEU A 105 26.15 8.97 35.89
CA LEU A 105 24.88 8.29 35.64
C LEU A 105 25.12 6.87 35.12
N ASN A 106 24.51 5.91 35.80
CA ASN A 106 24.34 4.54 35.34
C ASN A 106 22.86 4.18 35.54
N LEU A 107 22.10 4.12 34.44
CA LEU A 107 20.64 3.90 34.53
C LEU A 107 20.29 2.51 35.06
N ASP A 108 21.09 1.47 34.77
CA ASP A 108 20.83 0.13 35.31
C ASP A 108 20.89 0.09 36.85
N ASN A 109 21.89 0.75 37.44
CA ASN A 109 22.00 0.88 38.90
C ASN A 109 20.82 1.69 39.46
N LEU A 110 20.51 2.83 38.85
CA LEU A 110 19.43 3.70 39.28
C LEU A 110 18.07 2.98 39.23
N ILE A 111 17.77 2.26 38.14
CA ILE A 111 16.55 1.47 38.00
C ILE A 111 16.47 0.39 39.10
N LYS A 112 17.56 -0.36 39.34
CA LYS A 112 17.62 -1.40 40.40
C LYS A 112 17.40 -0.82 41.80
N GLU A 113 17.91 0.38 42.08
CA GLU A 113 17.70 1.05 43.36
C GLU A 113 16.24 1.46 43.59
N PHE A 114 15.58 1.99 42.55
CA PHE A 114 14.16 2.36 42.62
C PHE A 114 13.26 1.13 42.73
N GLN A 115 13.57 0.06 41.99
CA GLN A 115 12.87 -1.22 42.11
C GLN A 115 12.95 -1.79 43.54
N LYS A 116 14.12 -1.71 44.20
CA LYS A 116 14.27 -2.12 45.62
C LYS A 116 13.40 -1.31 46.58
N LYS A 117 13.07 -0.07 46.22
CA LYS A 117 12.19 0.82 47.00
C LYS A 117 10.71 0.70 46.60
N GLY A 118 10.37 -0.22 45.68
CA GLY A 118 9.00 -0.41 45.21
C GLY A 118 8.48 0.73 44.32
N VAL A 119 9.37 1.57 43.78
CA VAL A 119 9.02 2.72 42.94
C VAL A 119 9.39 2.42 41.49
N ALA A 120 8.45 2.62 40.56
CA ALA A 120 8.75 2.59 39.13
C ALA A 120 9.41 3.91 38.73
N ILE A 121 10.62 3.84 38.18
CA ILE A 121 11.38 5.03 37.80
C ILE A 121 10.98 5.60 36.43
N ASP A 122 10.41 4.77 35.56
CA ASP A 122 10.05 5.16 34.19
C ASP A 122 9.06 6.34 34.13
N PRO A 123 7.97 6.37 34.94
CA PRO A 123 7.06 7.53 34.98
C PRO A 123 7.75 8.80 35.48
N LEU A 124 8.58 8.69 36.53
CA LEU A 124 9.26 9.83 37.15
C LEU A 124 10.22 10.51 36.18
N ILE A 125 10.98 9.73 35.41
CA ILE A 125 11.90 10.29 34.42
C ILE A 125 11.11 10.87 33.23
N ARG A 126 10.03 10.19 32.80
CA ARG A 126 9.18 10.65 31.67
C ARG A 126 8.50 11.99 31.96
N GLU A 127 8.04 12.19 33.19
CA GLU A 127 7.36 13.42 33.65
C GLU A 127 8.35 14.52 34.06
N GLY A 128 9.66 14.23 34.04
CA GLY A 128 10.68 15.18 34.48
C GLY A 128 10.60 15.48 35.97
N GLU A 129 10.12 14.53 36.77
CA GLU A 129 10.01 14.64 38.23
C GLU A 129 11.37 14.41 38.92
N PHE A 130 12.37 15.20 38.55
CA PHE A 130 13.73 15.12 39.10
C PHE A 130 13.78 15.30 40.61
N LYS A 131 12.80 16.01 41.16
CA LYS A 131 12.68 16.24 42.60
C LYS A 131 12.45 14.93 43.35
N ASN A 132 11.58 14.07 42.82
CA ASN A 132 11.31 12.73 43.36
C ASN A 132 12.53 11.81 43.17
N ILE A 133 13.25 11.96 42.07
CA ILE A 133 14.48 11.20 41.83
C ILE A 133 15.58 11.59 42.84
N MET A 134 15.69 12.87 43.15
CA MET A 134 16.65 13.42 44.11
C MET A 134 16.33 13.09 45.55
N GLU A 135 15.06 13.13 45.96
CA GLU A 135 14.65 12.71 47.30
C GLU A 135 14.99 11.24 47.56
N ILE A 136 15.06 10.43 46.51
CA ILE A 136 15.32 8.99 46.58
C ILE A 136 16.82 8.64 46.46
N HIS A 137 17.60 9.29 45.59
CA HIS A 137 19.02 8.96 45.37
C HIS A 137 20.02 9.95 46.04
N GLY A 138 19.70 11.24 46.12
CA GLY A 138 20.51 12.25 46.83
C GLY A 138 21.85 12.65 46.21
N SER A 139 22.11 12.39 44.92
CA SER A 139 23.37 12.78 44.23
C SER A 139 23.14 13.88 43.19
N ASP A 140 23.70 15.06 43.44
CA ASP A 140 23.62 16.19 42.49
C ASP A 140 24.31 15.89 41.16
N GLU A 141 25.45 15.17 41.16
CA GLU A 141 26.18 14.80 39.94
C GLU A 141 25.33 13.89 39.02
N ILE A 142 24.58 12.95 39.61
CA ILE A 142 23.70 12.05 38.86
C ILE A 142 22.50 12.79 38.29
N ARG A 143 21.95 13.77 39.04
CA ARG A 143 20.89 14.64 38.52
C ARG A 143 21.37 15.45 37.32
N GLU A 144 22.55 16.07 37.41
CA GLU A 144 23.10 16.83 36.29
C GLU A 144 23.28 15.96 35.04
N ASP A 145 23.83 14.75 35.18
CA ASP A 145 23.97 13.83 34.05
C ASP A 145 22.64 13.32 33.52
N LEU A 146 21.62 13.16 34.38
CA LEU A 146 20.25 12.81 33.95
C LEU A 146 19.59 13.96 33.16
N GLU A 147 19.77 15.21 33.60
CA GLU A 147 19.33 16.40 32.88
C GLU A 147 20.06 16.54 31.53
N ARG A 148 21.38 16.28 31.50
CA ARG A 148 22.19 16.23 30.26
C ARG A 148 21.67 15.14 29.32
N TRP A 149 21.36 13.95 29.83
CA TRP A 149 20.82 12.85 29.04
C TRP A 149 19.48 13.21 28.39
N LEU A 150 18.53 13.74 29.17
CA LEU A 150 17.22 14.14 28.63
C LEU A 150 17.34 15.26 27.58
N ARG A 151 18.30 16.18 27.75
CA ARG A 151 18.58 17.18 26.73
C ARG A 151 19.12 16.56 25.43
N ILE A 152 19.97 15.53 25.52
CA ILE A 152 20.45 14.77 24.35
C ILE A 152 19.27 14.10 23.65
N LEU A 153 18.37 13.46 24.40
CA LEU A 153 17.15 12.86 23.84
C LEU A 153 16.28 13.90 23.12
N GLU A 154 16.12 15.09 23.71
CA GLU A 154 15.34 16.16 23.10
C GLU A 154 15.94 16.67 21.79
N TYR A 155 17.27 16.78 21.66
CA TYR A 155 17.91 17.06 20.36
C TYR A 155 17.65 15.94 19.36
N TYR A 156 17.91 14.69 19.77
CA TYR A 156 17.78 13.53 18.90
C TYR A 156 16.35 13.36 18.36
N LYS A 157 15.36 13.62 19.21
CA LYS A 157 13.93 13.56 18.86
C LYS A 157 13.54 14.53 17.74
N GLN A 158 14.20 15.69 17.64
CA GLN A 158 13.92 16.62 16.54
C GLN A 158 14.48 16.11 15.22
N GLY A 159 15.64 15.44 15.26
CA GLY A 159 16.24 14.74 14.12
C GLY A 159 16.81 15.64 13.02
N ASP A 160 16.50 16.94 13.01
CA ASP A 160 17.00 17.86 12.00
C ASP A 160 18.52 18.11 12.12
N PRO A 161 19.18 18.56 11.03
CA PRO A 161 20.63 18.73 11.01
C PRO A 161 21.18 19.66 12.10
N GLU A 162 20.43 20.70 12.49
CA GLU A 162 20.90 21.69 13.46
C GLU A 162 20.84 21.13 14.89
N ASN A 163 19.76 20.44 15.24
CA ASN A 163 19.65 19.76 16.53
C ASN A 163 20.63 18.59 16.64
N LEU A 164 20.83 17.76 15.60
CA LEU A 164 21.84 16.70 15.61
C LEU A 164 23.26 17.25 15.76
N LYS A 165 23.58 18.35 15.06
CA LYS A 165 24.87 19.05 15.22
C LYS A 165 25.08 19.47 16.68
N ASN A 166 24.08 20.14 17.25
CA ASN A 166 24.15 20.64 18.62
C ASN A 166 24.21 19.49 19.64
N MET A 167 23.55 18.37 19.39
CA MET A 167 23.65 17.14 20.19
C MET A 167 25.08 16.62 20.24
N LEU A 168 25.71 16.43 19.07
CA LEU A 168 27.06 15.89 18.98
C LEU A 168 28.08 16.82 19.63
N LEU A 169 27.98 18.13 19.37
CA LEU A 169 28.81 19.13 20.04
C LEU A 169 28.59 19.12 21.57
N TYR A 170 27.36 18.91 22.03
CA TYR A 170 27.06 18.86 23.45
C TYR A 170 27.71 17.64 24.11
N ILE A 171 27.61 16.47 23.47
CA ILE A 171 28.25 15.23 23.93
C ILE A 171 29.77 15.39 24.00
N LEU A 172 30.38 15.93 22.94
CA LEU A 172 31.83 16.12 22.87
C LEU A 172 32.35 17.08 23.95
N ARG A 173 31.59 18.13 24.25
CA ARG A 173 31.94 19.11 25.29
C ARG A 173 31.88 18.49 26.68
N GLU A 174 30.79 17.80 27.00
CA GLU A 174 30.55 17.29 28.35
C GLU A 174 31.31 16.00 28.66
N TYR A 175 31.59 15.16 27.65
CA TYR A 175 32.11 13.80 27.86
C TYR A 175 33.42 13.49 27.12
N CYS A 176 33.92 14.39 26.26
CA CYS A 176 35.16 14.18 25.50
C CYS A 176 36.19 15.28 25.67
N ASN A 177 36.01 16.19 26.65
CA ASN A 177 36.93 17.31 26.94
C ASN A 177 37.24 18.19 25.72
N VAL A 178 36.30 18.35 24.79
CA VAL A 178 36.46 19.23 23.63
C VAL A 178 35.98 20.64 23.99
N GLU A 179 36.83 21.64 23.78
CA GLU A 179 36.46 23.04 24.01
C GLU A 179 35.47 23.52 22.93
N ILE A 180 34.21 23.59 23.32
CA ILE A 180 33.11 24.08 22.49
C ILE A 180 32.40 25.19 23.26
N GLY A 181 32.10 26.29 22.56
CA GLY A 181 31.41 27.44 23.15
C GLY A 181 29.97 27.15 23.58
N LYS A 182 29.16 28.20 23.67
CA LYS A 182 27.75 28.08 24.05
C LYS A 182 26.96 27.32 22.98
N ILE A 183 26.32 26.22 23.38
CA ILE A 183 25.47 25.40 22.53
C ILE A 183 24.00 25.78 22.77
N PRO A 184 23.24 26.20 21.73
CA PRO A 184 21.81 26.55 21.84
C PRO A 184 20.99 25.39 22.39
N LYS A 185 19.89 25.64 23.11
CA LYS A 185 18.96 24.58 23.56
C LYS A 185 18.28 23.90 22.35
N PRO A 186 17.73 22.67 22.49
CA PRO A 186 17.00 22.02 21.42
C PRO A 186 15.85 22.90 20.91
N VAL A 187 15.77 23.06 19.59
CA VAL A 187 14.68 23.82 18.94
C VAL A 187 13.60 22.82 18.55
N LYS A 188 12.38 22.98 19.10
CA LYS A 188 11.30 22.02 18.89
C LYS A 188 10.55 22.32 17.59
N MET A 189 10.36 21.29 16.77
CA MET A 189 9.40 21.36 15.66
C MET A 189 7.97 21.31 16.21
N PRO A 190 7.01 22.06 15.63
CA PRO A 190 5.59 21.87 15.93
C PRO A 190 5.17 20.42 15.73
N LYS A 191 4.16 19.96 16.49
CA LYS A 191 3.67 18.58 16.38
C LYS A 191 3.03 18.29 15.03
N TYR A 192 2.33 19.27 14.51
CA TYR A 192 1.75 19.32 13.19
C TYR A 192 1.77 20.77 12.70
N GLY A 193 1.61 20.96 11.40
CA GLY A 193 1.68 22.27 10.78
C GLY A 193 1.80 22.15 9.27
N LEU A 194 2.14 23.25 8.62
CA LEU A 194 2.25 23.37 7.18
C LEU A 194 3.71 23.57 6.77
N TYR A 195 4.10 23.01 5.64
CA TYR A 195 5.46 23.13 5.11
C TYR A 195 5.44 23.62 3.68
N HIS A 196 6.34 24.55 3.35
CA HIS A 196 6.56 25.02 1.99
C HIS A 196 8.04 24.83 1.63
N PRO A 197 8.37 24.10 0.53
CA PRO A 197 9.75 23.76 0.14
C PRO A 197 10.74 24.92 0.21
N TYR A 198 10.33 26.09 -0.31
CA TYR A 198 11.19 27.28 -0.40
C TYR A 198 10.98 28.34 0.70
N LYS A 199 10.02 28.14 1.61
CA LYS A 199 9.61 29.16 2.59
C LYS A 199 9.62 28.67 4.05
N GLY A 200 9.66 27.36 4.27
CA GLY A 200 9.76 26.77 5.60
C GLY A 200 8.40 26.39 6.20
N ILE A 201 8.31 26.45 7.52
CA ILE A 201 7.18 25.95 8.31
C ILE A 201 6.21 27.11 8.62
N TYR A 202 4.91 26.80 8.59
CA TYR A 202 3.80 27.67 8.95
C TYR A 202 2.85 26.94 9.92
N GLU A 203 2.21 27.69 10.81
CA GLU A 203 1.17 27.16 11.72
C GLU A 203 -0.24 27.65 11.34
N ASP A 204 -0.34 28.73 10.57
CA ASP A 204 -1.61 29.30 10.09
C ASP A 204 -1.82 29.02 8.59
N LEU A 205 -3.03 28.59 8.23
CA LEU A 205 -3.37 28.21 6.87
C LEU A 205 -3.42 29.41 5.91
N GLU A 206 -3.89 30.57 6.39
CA GLU A 206 -4.04 31.74 5.53
C GLU A 206 -2.68 32.38 5.25
N GLU A 207 -1.78 32.45 6.24
CA GLU A 207 -0.38 32.82 6.03
C GLU A 207 0.31 31.88 5.03
N TYR A 208 0.06 30.58 5.15
CA TYR A 208 0.58 29.58 4.21
C TYR A 208 0.05 29.80 2.79
N LYS A 209 -1.26 30.01 2.62
CA LYS A 209 -1.89 30.26 1.30
C LYS A 209 -1.31 31.51 0.64
N VAL A 210 -1.05 32.57 1.40
CA VAL A 210 -0.38 33.77 0.89
C VAL A 210 1.04 33.44 0.43
N ALA A 211 1.80 32.68 1.21
CA ALA A 211 3.18 32.30 0.89
C ALA A 211 3.29 31.35 -0.31
N SER A 212 2.33 30.44 -0.47
CA SER A 212 2.26 29.46 -1.57
C SER A 212 1.66 30.04 -2.85
N VAL A 213 1.22 31.30 -2.84
CA VAL A 213 0.56 31.96 -3.98
C VAL A 213 -0.70 31.17 -4.40
N PHE A 214 -1.50 30.80 -3.40
CA PHE A 214 -2.71 30.00 -3.58
C PHE A 214 -3.66 30.63 -4.61
N ASN A 215 -4.16 29.82 -5.54
CA ASN A 215 -5.09 30.25 -6.57
C ASN A 215 -6.45 29.53 -6.40
N PRO A 216 -7.52 30.24 -6.02
CA PRO A 216 -8.82 29.62 -5.78
C PRO A 216 -9.48 28.99 -7.02
N GLU A 217 -8.99 29.28 -8.23
CA GLU A 217 -9.47 28.67 -9.47
C GLU A 217 -8.85 27.30 -9.76
N LEU A 218 -7.83 26.89 -8.99
CA LEU A 218 -7.17 25.59 -9.12
C LEU A 218 -7.68 24.61 -8.07
N ASP A 219 -7.70 23.34 -8.45
CA ASP A 219 -7.90 22.24 -7.50
C ASP A 219 -6.85 22.26 -6.39
N THR A 220 -7.22 21.79 -5.21
CA THR A 220 -6.33 21.74 -4.04
C THR A 220 -5.98 20.30 -3.69
N VAL A 221 -4.69 19.97 -3.70
CA VAL A 221 -4.16 18.67 -3.27
C VAL A 221 -3.61 18.81 -1.85
N GLY A 222 -4.23 18.09 -0.92
CA GLY A 222 -3.75 17.97 0.45
C GLY A 222 -2.73 16.84 0.58
N ILE A 223 -1.54 17.12 1.13
CA ILE A 223 -0.42 16.17 1.22
C ILE A 223 -0.04 15.98 2.68
N LEU A 224 -0.30 14.81 3.27
CA LEU A 224 0.06 14.48 4.65
C LEU A 224 1.37 13.70 4.72
N PHE A 225 2.31 14.15 5.54
CA PHE A 225 3.61 13.50 5.72
C PHE A 225 4.13 13.62 7.17
N TYR A 226 5.27 12.99 7.48
CA TYR A 226 5.74 12.90 8.86
C TYR A 226 6.43 14.19 9.34
N SER A 227 6.28 14.49 10.63
CA SER A 227 7.06 15.51 11.34
C SER A 227 8.21 14.89 12.17
N GLY A 228 8.97 15.75 12.85
CA GLY A 228 10.05 15.34 13.76
C GLY A 228 11.11 14.49 13.08
N MET A 229 11.52 13.39 13.72
CA MET A 229 12.64 12.56 13.26
C MET A 229 12.47 11.92 11.88
N HIS A 230 11.24 11.80 11.35
CA HIS A 230 10.95 11.23 10.02
C HIS A 230 10.61 12.30 8.97
N PHE A 231 10.71 13.59 9.34
CA PHE A 231 10.45 14.70 8.43
C PHE A 231 11.40 14.65 7.23
N ASP A 232 12.70 14.50 7.47
CA ASP A 232 13.70 14.45 6.39
C ASP A 232 13.62 13.15 5.55
N ASP A 233 12.94 12.10 6.02
CA ASP A 233 12.66 10.90 5.22
C ASP A 233 11.56 11.13 4.19
N THR A 234 10.63 12.03 4.49
CA THR A 234 9.45 12.29 3.64
C THR A 234 9.55 13.60 2.87
N ARG A 235 10.37 14.55 3.34
CA ARG A 235 10.61 15.84 2.67
C ARG A 235 10.98 15.71 1.19
N PRO A 236 11.92 14.83 0.77
CA PRO A 236 12.28 14.73 -0.65
C PRO A 236 11.10 14.34 -1.55
N LEU A 237 10.19 13.49 -1.05
CA LEU A 237 8.99 13.09 -1.77
C LEU A 237 8.01 14.26 -1.89
N VAL A 238 7.78 14.98 -0.81
CA VAL A 238 6.89 16.15 -0.77
C VAL A 238 7.39 17.24 -1.73
N GLU A 239 8.70 17.52 -1.71
CA GLU A 239 9.33 18.49 -2.61
C GLU A 239 9.21 18.06 -4.07
N SER A 240 9.52 16.80 -4.39
CA SER A 240 9.42 16.30 -5.77
C SER A 240 7.97 16.26 -6.28
N LEU A 241 7.01 15.90 -5.41
CA LEU A 241 5.58 15.94 -5.74
C LEU A 241 5.11 17.37 -5.99
N TYR A 242 5.52 18.31 -5.13
CA TYR A 242 5.22 19.74 -5.30
C TYR A 242 5.75 20.26 -6.64
N GLU A 243 7.00 19.94 -7.01
CA GLU A 243 7.59 20.36 -8.29
C GLU A 243 6.81 19.84 -9.51
N ASN A 244 6.34 18.59 -9.46
CA ASN A 244 5.56 18.01 -10.56
C ASN A 244 4.15 18.59 -10.70
N LEU A 245 3.58 19.06 -9.58
CA LEU A 245 2.23 19.62 -9.48
C LEU A 245 2.20 21.16 -9.57
N TYR A 246 3.35 21.81 -9.43
CA TYR A 246 3.47 23.27 -9.37
C TYR A 246 2.80 23.95 -10.57
N GLY A 247 1.97 24.94 -10.27
CA GLY A 247 1.23 25.72 -11.27
C GLY A 247 0.04 25.00 -11.93
N LYS A 248 -0.21 23.73 -11.60
CA LYS A 248 -1.36 22.96 -12.09
C LYS A 248 -2.46 22.82 -11.04
N VAL A 249 -2.07 22.77 -9.77
CA VAL A 249 -2.94 22.65 -8.59
C VAL A 249 -2.36 23.48 -7.44
N ASN A 250 -3.16 23.78 -6.43
CA ASN A 250 -2.65 24.19 -5.12
C ASN A 250 -2.18 22.97 -4.34
N CYS A 251 -1.10 23.11 -3.57
CA CYS A 251 -0.61 22.07 -2.67
C CYS A 251 -0.71 22.57 -1.23
N ILE A 252 -1.48 21.87 -0.38
CA ILE A 252 -1.49 22.09 1.07
C ILE A 252 -0.69 20.94 1.70
N MET A 253 0.58 21.22 2.02
CA MET A 253 1.52 20.23 2.54
C MET A 253 1.53 20.26 4.07
N VAL A 254 0.88 19.27 4.68
CA VAL A 254 0.68 19.13 6.13
C VAL A 254 1.64 18.09 6.68
N PHE A 255 2.45 18.47 7.67
CA PHE A 255 3.19 17.50 8.47
C PHE A 255 2.47 17.23 9.80
N SER A 256 2.63 16.03 10.33
CA SER A 256 2.12 15.62 11.64
C SER A 256 3.00 14.53 12.24
N ASP A 257 3.04 14.42 13.57
CA ASP A 257 3.74 13.32 14.27
C ASP A 257 2.96 11.99 14.25
N GLY A 258 1.84 11.96 13.52
CA GLY A 258 1.06 10.76 13.26
C GLY A 258 0.02 10.51 14.35
N ILE A 259 0.44 9.74 15.36
CA ILE A 259 -0.40 8.95 16.27
C ILE A 259 -1.50 9.78 16.94
N GLU A 260 -1.21 10.99 17.39
CA GLU A 260 -2.15 11.82 18.16
C GLU A 260 -2.70 13.01 17.37
N HIS A 261 -2.01 13.44 16.31
CA HIS A 261 -2.26 14.75 15.70
C HIS A 261 -2.75 14.71 14.24
N ASN A 262 -2.73 13.56 13.56
CA ASN A 262 -3.20 13.46 12.17
C ASN A 262 -4.64 13.97 11.99
N ILE A 263 -5.58 13.46 12.79
CA ILE A 263 -6.99 13.88 12.71
C ILE A 263 -7.13 15.38 12.95
N ARG A 264 -6.38 15.94 13.91
CA ARG A 264 -6.42 17.37 14.22
C ARG A 264 -5.84 18.20 13.07
N ALA A 265 -4.66 17.83 12.57
CA ALA A 265 -3.98 18.52 11.48
C ALA A 265 -4.82 18.53 10.19
N MET A 266 -5.45 17.40 9.86
CA MET A 266 -6.34 17.30 8.71
C MET A 266 -7.59 18.17 8.89
N LYS A 267 -8.21 18.17 10.09
CA LYS A 267 -9.35 19.05 10.38
C LYS A 267 -9.02 20.53 10.30
N GLU A 268 -7.78 20.90 10.64
CA GLU A 268 -7.35 22.29 10.65
C GLU A 268 -6.97 22.80 9.26
N TYR A 269 -6.37 21.94 8.43
CA TYR A 269 -5.73 22.39 7.19
C TYR A 269 -6.29 21.76 5.91
N MET A 270 -7.06 20.68 5.99
CA MET A 270 -7.38 19.81 4.84
C MET A 270 -8.89 19.60 4.61
N MET A 271 -9.75 20.40 5.24
CA MET A 271 -11.20 20.27 5.03
C MET A 271 -11.66 20.70 3.63
N ASP A 272 -10.97 21.68 3.03
CA ASP A 272 -11.29 22.22 1.71
C ASP A 272 -10.26 21.76 0.66
N ILE A 273 -10.18 20.45 0.42
CA ILE A 273 -9.28 19.86 -0.59
C ILE A 273 -10.06 19.05 -1.63
N ASP A 274 -9.47 18.90 -2.81
CA ASP A 274 -10.06 18.14 -3.91
C ASP A 274 -9.53 16.72 -4.04
N LEU A 275 -8.33 16.48 -3.50
CA LEU A 275 -7.67 15.18 -3.47
C LEU A 275 -6.71 15.10 -2.27
N PHE A 276 -6.71 13.97 -1.58
CA PHE A 276 -5.83 13.68 -0.46
C PHE A 276 -4.71 12.71 -0.87
N VAL A 277 -3.46 13.07 -0.56
CA VAL A 277 -2.27 12.22 -0.71
C VAL A 277 -1.65 11.95 0.66
N ASN A 278 -1.49 10.68 1.03
CA ASN A 278 -0.80 10.26 2.25
C ASN A 278 0.60 9.70 1.94
N LEU A 279 1.61 10.19 2.65
CA LEU A 279 3.00 9.70 2.62
C LEU A 279 3.39 9.01 3.93
N GLN A 280 2.48 8.94 4.91
CA GLN A 280 2.70 8.27 6.17
C GLN A 280 2.35 6.78 6.11
N TYR A 281 2.95 6.02 7.00
CA TYR A 281 2.59 4.63 7.28
C TYR A 281 1.49 4.60 8.36
N PHE A 282 0.90 3.42 8.54
CA PHE A 282 -0.16 3.13 9.51
C PHE A 282 -1.52 3.76 9.16
N GLN A 283 -2.49 3.50 10.03
CA GLN A 283 -3.78 4.16 9.97
C GLN A 283 -3.65 5.63 10.40
N LEU A 284 -4.48 6.50 9.82
CA LEU A 284 -4.56 7.93 10.11
C LEU A 284 -4.87 8.19 11.60
N HIS A 285 -5.63 7.29 12.24
CA HIS A 285 -5.96 7.35 13.67
C HIS A 285 -5.52 6.08 14.39
N GLY A 286 -4.90 6.21 15.57
CA GLY A 286 -4.47 5.10 16.42
C GLY A 286 -3.12 4.44 16.03
N GLY A 287 -2.56 4.79 14.87
CA GLY A 287 -1.23 4.33 14.45
C GLY A 287 -1.13 2.81 14.29
N PRO A 288 -0.01 2.16 14.65
CA PRO A 288 0.22 0.73 14.39
C PRO A 288 -0.71 -0.21 15.18
N TYR A 289 -1.27 0.25 16.30
CA TYR A 289 -2.19 -0.54 17.12
C TYR A 289 -3.65 -0.43 16.65
N GLY A 290 -3.91 0.45 15.69
CA GLY A 290 -5.25 0.82 15.26
C GLY A 290 -5.96 1.73 16.26
N GLY A 291 -7.02 2.38 15.79
CA GLY A 291 -7.91 3.22 16.59
C GLY A 291 -9.38 2.94 16.24
N ASP A 292 -10.31 3.72 16.80
CA ASP A 292 -11.70 3.64 16.37
C ASP A 292 -11.82 4.08 14.90
N PRO A 293 -12.19 3.19 13.96
CA PRO A 293 -12.28 3.52 12.54
C PRO A 293 -13.37 4.55 12.25
N LYS A 294 -14.36 4.72 13.14
CA LYS A 294 -15.44 5.71 12.95
C LYS A 294 -14.91 7.13 12.86
N ILE A 295 -13.86 7.45 13.61
CA ILE A 295 -13.25 8.79 13.63
C ILE A 295 -12.63 9.10 12.26
N THR A 296 -11.85 8.15 11.72
CA THR A 296 -11.25 8.29 10.39
C THR A 296 -12.33 8.33 9.31
N HIS A 297 -13.33 7.45 9.39
CA HIS A 297 -14.42 7.38 8.42
C HIS A 297 -15.21 8.69 8.36
N GLN A 298 -15.62 9.25 9.52
CA GLN A 298 -16.32 10.54 9.58
C GLN A 298 -15.48 11.67 8.99
N LEU A 299 -14.19 11.74 9.34
CA LEU A 299 -13.31 12.77 8.80
C LEU A 299 -13.21 12.67 7.27
N LEU A 300 -13.01 11.47 6.72
CA LEU A 300 -12.88 11.29 5.29
C LEU A 300 -14.21 11.50 4.54
N GLU A 301 -15.36 11.18 5.15
CA GLU A 301 -16.67 11.56 4.62
C GLU A 301 -16.88 13.07 4.60
N GLU A 302 -16.42 13.80 5.62
CA GLU A 302 -16.51 15.26 5.66
C GLU A 302 -15.60 15.92 4.60
N ILE A 303 -14.41 15.35 4.35
CA ILE A 303 -13.47 15.83 3.32
C ILE A 303 -13.96 15.49 1.90
N ASP A 304 -14.60 14.34 1.71
CA ASP A 304 -15.18 13.86 0.43
C ASP A 304 -14.22 13.97 -0.78
N ALA A 305 -12.97 13.54 -0.59
CA ALA A 305 -11.93 13.59 -1.62
C ALA A 305 -11.29 12.20 -1.85
N PRO A 306 -10.83 11.88 -3.09
CA PRO A 306 -10.04 10.68 -3.34
C PRO A 306 -8.80 10.64 -2.45
N TYR A 307 -8.56 9.50 -1.80
CA TYR A 307 -7.41 9.28 -0.91
C TYR A 307 -6.38 8.35 -1.58
N LEU A 308 -5.30 8.93 -2.07
CA LEU A 308 -4.18 8.21 -2.69
C LEU A 308 -3.00 7.98 -1.73
N ILE A 309 -2.32 6.85 -1.88
CA ILE A 309 -1.14 6.49 -1.09
C ILE A 309 0.13 6.72 -1.91
N CYS A 310 0.94 7.72 -1.53
CA CYS A 310 2.26 7.96 -2.10
C CYS A 310 3.29 7.12 -1.34
N LEU A 311 3.46 5.88 -1.79
CA LEU A 311 4.21 4.86 -1.09
C LEU A 311 5.72 5.04 -1.27
N ARG A 312 6.46 4.81 -0.18
CA ARG A 312 7.92 4.69 -0.18
C ARG A 312 8.37 3.39 0.46
N GLY A 313 9.60 2.99 0.20
CA GLY A 313 10.34 2.00 0.98
C GLY A 313 11.04 2.69 2.16
N TYR A 314 10.87 2.15 3.35
CA TYR A 314 11.59 2.52 4.56
C TYR A 314 12.87 1.67 4.75
N GLU A 315 12.79 0.38 4.44
CA GLU A 315 13.92 -0.57 4.50
C GLU A 315 14.28 -1.15 3.14
N THR A 316 13.35 -1.15 2.18
CA THR A 316 13.62 -1.59 0.82
C THR A 316 14.77 -0.77 0.22
N ASP A 317 15.84 -1.47 -0.19
CA ASP A 317 16.95 -0.89 -0.93
C ASP A 317 16.57 -0.77 -2.42
N LEU A 318 16.83 0.40 -2.98
CA LEU A 318 16.40 0.76 -4.32
C LEU A 318 17.14 -0.05 -5.39
N ASP A 319 18.43 -0.36 -5.20
CA ASP A 319 19.21 -1.16 -6.14
C ASP A 319 18.71 -2.61 -6.18
N GLU A 320 18.39 -3.17 -5.00
CA GLU A 320 17.74 -4.50 -4.91
C GLU A 320 16.37 -4.50 -5.58
N TRP A 321 15.56 -3.47 -5.34
CA TRP A 321 14.23 -3.35 -5.93
C TRP A 321 14.26 -3.17 -7.45
N GLU A 322 15.23 -2.42 -8.00
CA GLU A 322 15.36 -2.19 -9.45
C GLU A 322 15.76 -3.47 -10.20
N THR A 323 16.57 -4.34 -9.59
CA THR A 323 17.19 -5.49 -10.25
C THR A 323 16.49 -6.82 -10.02
N SER A 324 15.80 -6.99 -8.89
CA SER A 324 15.10 -8.23 -8.54
C SER A 324 13.62 -8.20 -8.92
N ASP A 325 12.95 -9.35 -8.93
CA ASP A 325 11.48 -9.43 -8.95
C ASP A 325 10.87 -9.30 -7.53
N GLU A 326 11.70 -9.06 -6.51
CA GLU A 326 11.23 -8.90 -5.14
C GLU A 326 10.34 -7.67 -5.00
N SER A 327 9.29 -7.81 -4.20
CA SER A 327 8.42 -6.71 -3.80
C SER A 327 9.00 -5.96 -2.59
N LEU A 328 8.21 -5.05 -2.03
CA LEU A 328 8.51 -4.48 -0.72
C LEU A 328 8.67 -5.55 0.35
N LYS A 329 9.44 -5.25 1.40
CA LYS A 329 9.63 -6.17 2.52
C LYS A 329 8.27 -6.43 3.21
N PRO A 330 7.99 -7.63 3.75
CA PRO A 330 6.65 -8.00 4.23
C PRO A 330 6.07 -7.03 5.28
N MET A 331 6.90 -6.52 6.19
CA MET A 331 6.46 -5.55 7.19
C MET A 331 6.01 -4.23 6.56
N GLU A 332 6.66 -3.78 5.49
CA GLU A 332 6.27 -2.56 4.77
C GLU A 332 4.92 -2.75 4.07
N VAL A 333 4.66 -3.93 3.50
CA VAL A 333 3.34 -4.25 2.91
C VAL A 333 2.22 -4.19 3.95
N ILE A 334 2.48 -4.62 5.19
CA ILE A 334 1.48 -4.53 6.26
C ILE A 334 1.30 -3.07 6.65
N LEU A 335 2.38 -2.37 6.99
CA LEU A 335 2.32 -1.06 7.64
C LEU A 335 2.01 0.09 6.68
N ALA A 336 2.49 0.04 5.44
CA ALA A 336 2.42 1.14 4.47
C ALA A 336 1.38 0.92 3.37
N VAL A 337 0.89 -0.31 3.20
CA VAL A 337 -0.15 -0.64 2.22
C VAL A 337 -1.42 -1.11 2.90
N THR A 338 -1.35 -2.18 3.68
CA THR A 338 -2.54 -2.82 4.25
C THR A 338 -3.25 -1.93 5.27
N LEU A 339 -2.52 -1.29 6.19
CA LEU A 339 -3.15 -0.41 7.18
C LEU A 339 -3.79 0.85 6.56
N PRO A 340 -3.13 1.61 5.67
CA PRO A 340 -3.79 2.69 4.93
C PRO A 340 -4.98 2.24 4.07
N GLU A 341 -4.94 1.03 3.50
CA GLU A 341 -6.07 0.45 2.75
C GLU A 341 -7.31 0.25 3.63
N LEU A 342 -7.15 -0.03 4.93
CA LEU A 342 -8.27 -0.16 5.89
C LEU A 342 -8.97 1.18 6.15
N ASP A 343 -8.24 2.30 6.01
CA ASP A 343 -8.80 3.64 6.10
C ASP A 343 -9.43 4.10 4.76
N GLY A 344 -9.42 3.27 3.73
CA GLY A 344 -9.95 3.60 2.40
C GLY A 344 -8.92 4.18 1.43
N GLY A 345 -7.64 4.19 1.79
CA GLY A 345 -6.56 4.59 0.89
C GLY A 345 -6.50 3.68 -0.34
N ILE A 346 -6.36 4.28 -1.51
CA ILE A 346 -6.23 3.60 -2.80
C ILE A 346 -4.87 3.89 -3.43
N GLU A 347 -4.52 3.09 -4.44
CA GLU A 347 -3.31 3.25 -5.25
C GLU A 347 -2.02 3.34 -4.42
N PRO A 348 -1.56 2.25 -3.76
CA PRO A 348 -0.27 2.21 -3.07
C PRO A 348 0.89 2.33 -4.07
N PHE A 349 1.12 3.56 -4.54
CA PHE A 349 1.97 3.85 -5.69
C PHE A 349 3.39 4.15 -5.22
N PHE A 350 4.33 3.28 -5.60
CA PHE A 350 5.72 3.36 -5.13
C PHE A 350 6.53 4.41 -5.89
N THR A 351 7.08 5.35 -5.14
CA THR A 351 7.74 6.57 -5.68
C THR A 351 9.16 6.78 -5.15
N ALA A 352 9.55 6.18 -4.04
CA ALA A 352 10.86 6.38 -3.43
C ALA A 352 11.26 5.19 -2.57
N ALA A 353 12.56 5.01 -2.33
CA ALA A 353 13.06 4.00 -1.39
C ALA A 353 14.39 4.45 -0.78
N MET A 354 14.98 3.61 0.07
CA MET A 354 16.34 3.84 0.56
C MET A 354 17.35 3.43 -0.50
N ARG A 355 18.42 4.22 -0.68
CA ARG A 355 19.57 3.82 -1.47
C ARG A 355 20.83 3.92 -0.63
N THR A 356 21.62 2.86 -0.64
CA THR A 356 22.92 2.80 0.01
C THR A 356 23.99 3.44 -0.89
N LYS A 357 24.79 4.37 -0.34
CA LYS A 357 25.88 5.04 -1.06
C LYS A 357 27.14 5.06 -0.21
N ASP A 358 28.30 5.01 -0.87
CA ASP A 358 29.58 5.25 -0.22
C ASP A 358 29.86 6.75 -0.13
N ASP A 359 30.12 7.21 1.09
CA ASP A 359 30.60 8.54 1.39
C ASP A 359 32.07 8.48 1.84
N LYS A 360 32.88 9.40 1.34
CA LYS A 360 34.33 9.43 1.62
C LYS A 360 34.64 9.61 3.11
N ASP A 361 33.78 10.32 3.83
CA ASP A 361 34.01 10.73 5.22
C ASP A 361 33.24 9.85 6.21
N LEU A 362 32.04 9.40 5.83
CA LEU A 362 31.11 8.66 6.70
C LEU A 362 31.07 7.16 6.42
N GLY A 363 31.73 6.70 5.36
CA GLY A 363 31.58 5.34 4.86
C GLY A 363 30.19 5.14 4.28
N GLU A 364 29.56 4.02 4.59
CA GLU A 364 28.25 3.69 4.05
C GLU A 364 27.13 4.58 4.63
N VAL A 365 26.43 5.30 3.75
CA VAL A 365 25.29 6.17 4.06
C VAL A 365 24.04 5.66 3.35
N ARG A 366 22.90 5.63 4.05
CA ARG A 366 21.60 5.40 3.42
C ARG A 366 20.82 6.69 3.35
N ILE A 367 20.24 6.96 2.19
CA ILE A 367 19.43 8.16 1.92
C ILE A 367 18.12 7.76 1.26
N VAL A 368 17.05 8.52 1.50
CA VAL A 368 15.83 8.35 0.73
C VAL A 368 16.04 8.96 -0.66
N GLU A 369 15.76 8.19 -1.70
CA GLU A 369 15.86 8.61 -3.08
C GLU A 369 14.50 8.49 -3.77
N VAL A 370 14.04 9.60 -4.35
CA VAL A 370 12.82 9.64 -5.17
C VAL A 370 13.14 9.13 -6.55
N ILE A 371 12.26 8.29 -7.10
CA ILE A 371 12.35 7.75 -8.46
C ILE A 371 11.60 8.72 -9.39
N PRO A 372 12.27 9.55 -10.20
CA PRO A 372 11.63 10.69 -10.86
C PRO A 372 10.49 10.30 -11.80
N GLU A 373 10.67 9.24 -12.60
CA GLU A 373 9.64 8.75 -13.52
C GLU A 373 8.38 8.29 -12.78
N ARG A 374 8.55 7.62 -11.63
CA ARG A 374 7.42 7.16 -10.80
C ARG A 374 6.67 8.35 -10.21
N MET A 375 7.39 9.35 -9.70
CA MET A 375 6.77 10.56 -9.16
C MET A 375 6.02 11.36 -10.24
N GLU A 376 6.57 11.45 -11.45
CA GLU A 376 5.89 12.06 -12.60
C GLU A 376 4.61 11.31 -12.96
N LYS A 377 4.67 9.97 -13.02
CA LYS A 377 3.49 9.13 -13.31
C LYS A 377 2.42 9.25 -12.22
N PHE A 378 2.82 9.22 -10.95
CA PHE A 378 1.90 9.43 -9.83
C PHE A 378 1.22 10.81 -9.89
N SER A 379 1.99 11.85 -10.21
CA SER A 379 1.47 13.21 -10.41
C SER A 379 0.45 13.28 -11.56
N LYS A 380 0.69 12.56 -12.67
CA LYS A 380 -0.30 12.45 -13.76
C LYS A 380 -1.58 11.74 -13.31
N ARG A 381 -1.48 10.72 -12.46
CA ARG A 381 -2.65 10.02 -11.88
C ARG A 381 -3.48 10.96 -11.00
N ILE A 382 -2.84 11.75 -10.13
CA ILE A 382 -3.48 12.82 -9.35
C ILE A 382 -4.26 13.77 -10.27
N LEU A 383 -3.61 14.29 -11.31
CA LEU A 383 -4.24 15.22 -12.25
C LEU A 383 -5.41 14.57 -13.03
N ASN A 384 -5.33 13.28 -13.35
CA ASN A 384 -6.42 12.58 -14.02
C ASN A 384 -7.62 12.33 -13.09
N TRP A 385 -7.41 12.07 -11.80
CA TRP A 385 -8.50 12.02 -10.81
C TRP A 385 -9.21 13.37 -10.68
N LEU A 386 -8.46 14.46 -10.57
CA LEU A 386 -9.01 15.82 -10.52
C LEU A 386 -9.76 16.18 -11.82
N LYS A 387 -9.17 15.84 -12.97
CA LYS A 387 -9.83 15.99 -14.28
C LYS A 387 -11.15 15.21 -14.32
N LEU A 388 -11.18 13.98 -13.82
CA LEU A 388 -12.40 13.16 -13.76
C LEU A 388 -13.46 13.78 -12.84
N LYS A 389 -13.05 14.35 -11.70
CA LYS A 389 -13.93 15.08 -10.77
C LYS A 389 -14.57 16.28 -11.45
N ASN A 390 -13.76 17.14 -12.08
CA ASN A 390 -14.19 18.46 -12.59
C ASN A 390 -14.92 18.42 -13.93
N LYS A 391 -14.64 17.41 -14.76
CA LYS A 391 -15.25 17.31 -16.08
C LYS A 391 -16.76 17.10 -15.96
N LYS A 392 -17.54 17.77 -16.80
CA LYS A 392 -19.00 17.57 -16.81
C LYS A 392 -19.34 16.17 -17.31
N ASN A 393 -20.36 15.52 -16.73
CA ASN A 393 -20.71 14.14 -17.06
C ASN A 393 -20.92 13.88 -18.57
N HIS A 394 -21.49 14.84 -19.31
CA HIS A 394 -21.72 14.69 -20.77
C HIS A 394 -20.44 14.76 -21.61
N GLU A 395 -19.33 15.23 -21.04
CA GLU A 395 -18.01 15.31 -21.68
C GLU A 395 -17.12 14.13 -21.31
N LYS A 396 -17.47 13.39 -20.23
CA LYS A 396 -16.70 12.24 -19.75
C LYS A 396 -16.73 11.10 -20.77
N LYS A 397 -15.56 10.50 -20.99
CA LYS A 397 -15.34 9.29 -21.77
C LYS A 397 -15.02 8.14 -20.84
N ILE A 398 -15.87 7.12 -20.79
CA ILE A 398 -15.70 6.00 -19.85
C ILE A 398 -15.53 4.70 -20.64
N ALA A 399 -14.47 3.94 -20.36
CA ALA A 399 -14.35 2.57 -20.85
C ALA A 399 -14.90 1.60 -19.82
N ILE A 400 -15.83 0.74 -20.21
CA ILE A 400 -16.36 -0.35 -19.37
C ILE A 400 -15.86 -1.66 -19.94
N ILE A 401 -15.07 -2.40 -19.17
CA ILE A 401 -14.39 -3.62 -19.60
C ILE A 401 -15.08 -4.84 -18.98
N ILE A 402 -15.54 -5.75 -19.84
CA ILE A 402 -16.05 -7.07 -19.47
C ILE A 402 -15.11 -8.19 -19.94
N TYR A 403 -15.35 -9.40 -19.47
CA TYR A 403 -14.49 -10.56 -19.76
C TYR A 403 -15.09 -11.49 -20.80
N ASN A 404 -14.19 -12.21 -21.49
CA ASN A 404 -14.53 -13.31 -22.36
C ASN A 404 -13.49 -14.41 -22.21
N TYR A 405 -13.56 -15.13 -21.10
CA TYR A 405 -12.65 -16.23 -20.79
C TYR A 405 -13.38 -17.46 -20.20
N PRO A 406 -13.04 -18.69 -20.64
CA PRO A 406 -12.27 -18.99 -21.86
C PRO A 406 -12.90 -18.33 -23.10
N PRO A 407 -12.13 -17.93 -24.13
CA PRO A 407 -12.70 -17.18 -25.24
C PRO A 407 -13.80 -17.95 -25.97
N GLY A 408 -14.87 -17.25 -26.37
CA GLY A 408 -16.00 -17.87 -27.07
C GLY A 408 -17.35 -17.29 -26.67
N GLU A 409 -18.34 -17.49 -27.53
CA GLU A 409 -19.66 -16.82 -27.44
C GLU A 409 -20.43 -17.19 -26.15
N GLY A 410 -20.24 -18.40 -25.66
CA GLY A 410 -20.85 -18.90 -24.42
C GLY A 410 -20.35 -18.17 -23.16
N ASN A 411 -19.09 -17.72 -23.17
CA ASN A 411 -18.40 -17.15 -22.00
C ASN A 411 -18.31 -15.63 -22.03
N LEU A 412 -18.92 -14.96 -23.03
CA LEU A 412 -18.92 -13.51 -23.11
C LEU A 412 -19.70 -12.93 -21.93
N GLY A 413 -19.08 -12.03 -21.17
CA GLY A 413 -19.67 -11.46 -19.96
C GLY A 413 -19.79 -12.45 -18.80
N ASN A 414 -19.02 -13.55 -18.79
CA ASN A 414 -19.00 -14.45 -17.64
C ASN A 414 -18.24 -13.79 -16.47
N ALA A 415 -18.93 -13.60 -15.35
CA ALA A 415 -18.35 -13.19 -14.08
C ALA A 415 -19.07 -13.96 -12.98
N GLY A 416 -18.32 -14.59 -12.06
CA GLY A 416 -18.96 -15.44 -11.07
C GLY A 416 -19.95 -14.65 -10.22
N TYR A 417 -21.11 -15.27 -10.00
CA TYR A 417 -22.22 -14.74 -9.22
C TYR A 417 -22.86 -13.43 -9.71
N LEU A 418 -22.48 -12.90 -10.88
CA LEU A 418 -23.00 -11.65 -11.44
C LEU A 418 -23.62 -11.88 -12.82
N ASP A 419 -24.85 -11.45 -13.01
CA ASP A 419 -25.45 -11.29 -14.33
C ASP A 419 -24.96 -9.96 -14.92
N VAL A 420 -23.85 -10.05 -15.66
CA VAL A 420 -23.12 -8.90 -16.21
C VAL A 420 -24.00 -8.08 -17.15
N PHE A 421 -24.69 -8.70 -18.10
CA PHE A 421 -25.48 -7.98 -19.10
C PHE A 421 -26.68 -7.27 -18.48
N LYS A 422 -27.43 -7.95 -17.60
CA LYS A 422 -28.55 -7.32 -16.92
C LYS A 422 -28.10 -6.18 -16.01
N SER A 423 -26.95 -6.32 -15.36
CA SER A 423 -26.34 -5.27 -14.54
C SER A 423 -25.89 -4.09 -15.41
N LEU A 424 -25.23 -4.35 -16.54
CA LEU A 424 -24.81 -3.32 -17.49
C LEU A 424 -25.99 -2.55 -18.04
N GLU A 425 -27.07 -3.20 -18.48
CA GLU A 425 -28.27 -2.49 -18.98
C GLU A 425 -28.79 -1.48 -17.96
N ARG A 426 -28.84 -1.85 -16.68
CA ARG A 426 -29.24 -0.96 -15.58
C ARG A 426 -28.22 0.16 -15.35
N PHE A 427 -26.94 -0.19 -15.35
CA PHE A 427 -25.85 0.75 -15.16
C PHE A 427 -25.81 1.82 -16.27
N LEU A 428 -25.90 1.40 -17.54
CA LEU A 428 -25.91 2.31 -18.70
C LEU A 428 -27.15 3.23 -18.68
N LYS A 429 -28.33 2.72 -18.32
CA LYS A 429 -29.55 3.54 -18.13
C LYS A 429 -29.36 4.58 -17.03
N LYS A 430 -28.71 4.22 -15.92
CA LYS A 430 -28.35 5.16 -14.84
C LYS A 430 -27.36 6.21 -15.32
N LEU A 431 -26.29 5.83 -16.03
CA LEU A 431 -25.35 6.80 -16.60
C LEU A 431 -26.06 7.83 -17.51
N LYS A 432 -26.97 7.37 -18.38
CA LYS A 432 -27.79 8.27 -19.20
C LYS A 432 -28.62 9.24 -18.34
N LYS A 433 -29.27 8.73 -17.28
CA LYS A 433 -30.04 9.56 -16.33
C LYS A 433 -29.18 10.61 -15.62
N TYR A 434 -27.92 10.29 -15.30
CA TYR A 434 -26.94 11.21 -14.72
C TYR A 434 -26.27 12.14 -15.74
N GLY A 435 -26.75 12.16 -16.99
CA GLY A 435 -26.32 13.10 -18.02
C GLY A 435 -25.04 12.71 -18.77
N TYR A 436 -24.59 11.46 -18.66
CA TYR A 436 -23.49 10.97 -19.50
C TYR A 436 -23.94 10.86 -20.96
N LYS A 437 -23.03 11.18 -21.89
CA LYS A 437 -23.29 11.03 -23.33
C LYS A 437 -23.26 9.55 -23.69
N ILE A 438 -24.44 8.94 -23.79
CA ILE A 438 -24.58 7.52 -24.13
C ILE A 438 -25.82 7.24 -24.99
N ARG A 439 -25.63 6.43 -26.02
CA ARG A 439 -26.65 5.79 -26.84
C ARG A 439 -26.91 4.39 -26.27
N ILE A 440 -28.09 4.20 -25.71
CA ILE A 440 -28.54 2.91 -25.18
C ILE A 440 -29.07 2.10 -26.36
N PRO A 441 -28.52 0.92 -26.64
CA PRO A 441 -29.06 0.02 -27.66
C PRO A 441 -30.49 -0.43 -27.31
N GLU A 442 -31.33 -0.58 -28.33
CA GLU A 442 -32.66 -1.19 -28.19
C GLU A 442 -32.58 -2.72 -28.15
N GLU A 443 -31.57 -3.27 -28.84
CA GLU A 443 -31.27 -4.68 -28.93
C GLU A 443 -30.57 -5.21 -27.66
N ASN A 444 -30.54 -6.53 -27.50
CA ASN A 444 -29.80 -7.17 -26.43
C ASN A 444 -28.29 -6.87 -26.55
N LEU A 445 -27.64 -6.47 -25.45
CA LEU A 445 -26.22 -6.10 -25.47
C LEU A 445 -25.30 -7.24 -25.91
N LYS A 446 -25.59 -8.49 -25.53
CA LYS A 446 -24.78 -9.65 -25.91
C LYS A 446 -24.84 -9.87 -27.42
N ASP A 447 -26.04 -9.85 -27.99
CA ASP A 447 -26.25 -10.03 -29.43
C ASP A 447 -25.55 -8.92 -30.21
N LEU A 448 -25.69 -7.67 -29.77
CA LEU A 448 -25.02 -6.53 -30.39
C LEU A 448 -23.49 -6.68 -30.40
N LEU A 449 -22.87 -7.15 -29.31
CA LEU A 449 -21.43 -7.40 -29.26
C LEU A 449 -21.03 -8.51 -30.26
N LEU A 450 -21.79 -9.59 -30.34
CA LEU A 450 -21.52 -10.70 -31.26
C LEU A 450 -21.68 -10.28 -32.73
N GLU A 451 -22.74 -9.55 -33.07
CA GLU A 451 -22.98 -9.03 -34.41
C GLU A 451 -21.86 -8.11 -34.90
N ASN A 452 -21.35 -7.27 -34.00
CA ASN A 452 -20.23 -6.35 -34.25
C ASN A 452 -18.85 -7.02 -34.04
N GLY A 453 -18.78 -8.33 -33.83
CA GLY A 453 -17.50 -9.04 -33.66
C GLY A 453 -16.67 -8.58 -32.46
N ILE A 454 -17.31 -8.04 -31.43
CA ILE A 454 -16.68 -7.55 -30.20
C ILE A 454 -16.51 -8.73 -29.23
N ILE A 455 -15.53 -9.58 -29.54
CA ILE A 455 -15.26 -10.83 -28.83
C ILE A 455 -13.82 -11.28 -29.07
N ASN A 456 -13.26 -12.10 -28.16
CA ASN A 456 -11.90 -12.64 -28.26
C ASN A 456 -11.79 -13.82 -29.23
N THR A 457 -12.24 -13.67 -30.48
CA THR A 457 -12.07 -14.72 -31.51
C THR A 457 -11.77 -14.14 -32.90
N PRO A 458 -10.82 -14.75 -33.65
CA PRO A 458 -10.50 -14.32 -34.99
C PRO A 458 -11.61 -14.62 -36.03
N ARG A 459 -12.70 -15.30 -35.64
CA ARG A 459 -13.82 -15.57 -36.55
C ARG A 459 -14.51 -14.30 -37.05
N TYR A 460 -14.48 -13.22 -36.27
CA TYR A 460 -15.22 -12.00 -36.54
C TYR A 460 -14.35 -10.78 -36.90
N LEU A 461 -13.09 -10.99 -37.32
CA LEU A 461 -12.11 -9.90 -37.62
C LEU A 461 -12.60 -8.86 -38.63
N LYS A 462 -13.55 -9.19 -39.51
CA LYS A 462 -14.11 -8.24 -40.49
C LYS A 462 -15.19 -7.32 -39.93
N ARG A 463 -15.69 -7.56 -38.72
CA ARG A 463 -16.85 -6.88 -38.12
C ARG A 463 -16.49 -6.03 -36.89
N SER A 464 -15.33 -6.28 -36.29
CA SER A 464 -14.82 -5.57 -35.11
C SER A 464 -14.68 -4.07 -35.36
N GLY A 465 -15.29 -3.23 -34.51
CA GLY A 465 -15.42 -1.78 -34.75
C GLY A 465 -14.12 -0.98 -34.72
N HIS A 466 -13.26 -1.18 -33.71
CA HIS A 466 -12.06 -0.37 -33.50
C HIS A 466 -10.77 -1.06 -33.93
N HIS A 467 -9.84 -0.27 -34.44
CA HIS A 467 -8.55 -0.75 -34.96
C HIS A 467 -7.45 0.25 -34.64
N LEU A 468 -6.26 -0.25 -34.31
CA LEU A 468 -5.04 0.56 -34.20
C LEU A 468 -4.12 0.28 -35.39
N ASN A 469 -3.55 1.33 -35.99
CA ASN A 469 -2.60 1.17 -37.08
C ASN A 469 -1.28 0.58 -36.55
N ILE A 470 -0.68 -0.38 -37.28
CA ILE A 470 0.61 -0.96 -36.87
C ILE A 470 1.67 0.11 -36.70
N LYS A 471 1.74 1.12 -37.59
CA LYS A 471 2.76 2.18 -37.48
C LYS A 471 2.63 2.97 -36.20
N GLU A 472 1.40 3.29 -35.80
CA GLU A 472 1.10 3.99 -34.54
C GLU A 472 1.51 3.12 -33.35
N TYR A 473 1.07 1.86 -33.34
CA TYR A 473 1.42 0.90 -32.30
C TYR A 473 2.93 0.68 -32.18
N THR A 474 3.63 0.40 -33.28
CA THR A 474 5.08 0.17 -33.29
C THR A 474 5.84 1.42 -32.85
N SER A 475 5.37 2.62 -33.18
CA SER A 475 6.00 3.86 -32.71
C SER A 475 5.85 4.05 -31.20
N TRP A 476 4.73 3.61 -30.61
CA TRP A 476 4.55 3.62 -29.16
C TRP A 476 5.33 2.50 -28.48
N PHE A 477 5.29 1.28 -29.03
CA PHE A 477 5.99 0.11 -28.50
C PHE A 477 7.49 0.36 -28.33
N LYS A 478 8.12 1.08 -29.27
CA LYS A 478 9.54 1.46 -29.22
C LYS A 478 9.91 2.43 -28.09
N LYS A 479 8.93 3.05 -27.43
CA LYS A 479 9.13 3.95 -26.28
C LYS A 479 9.06 3.22 -24.94
N LEU A 480 8.63 1.96 -24.92
CA LEU A 480 8.56 1.16 -23.71
C LEU A 480 9.98 0.82 -23.21
N PRO A 481 10.16 0.44 -21.94
CA PRO A 481 11.46 -0.04 -21.45
C PRO A 481 12.00 -1.19 -22.30
N GLU A 482 13.30 -1.23 -22.56
CA GLU A 482 13.95 -2.23 -23.43
C GLU A 482 13.63 -3.67 -22.99
N LYS A 483 13.72 -3.95 -21.68
CA LYS A 483 13.34 -5.24 -21.08
C LYS A 483 11.91 -5.68 -21.44
N ILE A 484 10.96 -4.76 -21.51
CA ILE A 484 9.57 -5.05 -21.90
C ILE A 484 9.49 -5.38 -23.40
N GLN A 485 10.19 -4.61 -24.24
CA GLN A 485 10.21 -4.83 -25.68
C GLN A 485 10.80 -6.21 -26.00
N GLU A 486 11.97 -6.51 -25.45
CA GLU A 486 12.66 -7.79 -25.64
C GLU A 486 11.80 -8.97 -25.18
N ASN A 487 11.24 -8.90 -23.97
CA ASN A 487 10.45 -9.99 -23.42
C ASN A 487 9.17 -10.28 -24.24
N ILE A 488 8.50 -9.24 -24.75
CA ILE A 488 7.35 -9.43 -25.64
C ILE A 488 7.79 -10.00 -26.99
N VAL A 489 8.86 -9.47 -27.60
CA VAL A 489 9.32 -9.92 -28.92
C VAL A 489 9.80 -11.36 -28.89
N GLU A 490 10.49 -11.76 -27.82
CA GLU A 490 10.94 -13.15 -27.61
C GLU A 490 9.76 -14.13 -27.58
N TYR A 491 8.67 -13.78 -26.89
CA TYR A 491 7.52 -14.68 -26.71
C TYR A 491 6.49 -14.59 -27.85
N TRP A 492 6.18 -13.39 -28.32
CA TRP A 492 5.07 -13.12 -29.25
C TRP A 492 5.50 -12.69 -30.66
N GLY A 493 6.81 -12.53 -30.89
CA GLY A 493 7.39 -12.04 -32.14
C GLY A 493 7.34 -10.52 -32.26
N GLU A 494 7.75 -10.00 -33.43
CA GLU A 494 7.73 -8.57 -33.69
C GLU A 494 6.30 -8.00 -33.77
N PRO A 495 6.07 -6.74 -33.36
CA PRO A 495 4.81 -6.04 -33.61
C PRO A 495 4.34 -6.19 -35.07
N PRO A 496 3.05 -6.51 -35.31
CA PRO A 496 1.94 -6.56 -34.35
C PRO A 496 1.65 -7.95 -33.76
N GLY A 497 2.51 -8.95 -34.01
CA GLY A 497 2.22 -10.36 -33.74
C GLY A 497 1.05 -10.91 -34.58
N ASN A 498 0.50 -12.05 -34.13
CA ASN A 498 -0.47 -12.83 -34.90
C ASN A 498 -1.87 -12.95 -34.26
N ILE A 499 -2.07 -12.38 -33.06
CA ILE A 499 -3.35 -12.46 -32.33
C ILE A 499 -4.22 -11.25 -32.68
N MET A 500 -5.38 -11.52 -33.28
CA MET A 500 -6.37 -10.50 -33.66
C MET A 500 -5.76 -9.35 -34.48
N THR A 501 -4.96 -9.71 -35.47
CA THR A 501 -4.33 -8.79 -36.43
C THR A 501 -4.91 -9.01 -37.82
N ASP A 502 -5.07 -7.93 -38.59
CA ASP A 502 -5.44 -7.98 -40.02
C ASP A 502 -4.52 -7.05 -40.82
N LYS A 503 -3.64 -7.64 -41.64
CA LYS A 503 -2.67 -7.00 -42.55
C LYS A 503 -1.86 -5.87 -41.89
N ASN A 504 -2.46 -4.68 -41.81
CA ASN A 504 -1.85 -3.43 -41.36
C ASN A 504 -2.45 -2.87 -40.06
N ARG A 505 -3.26 -3.64 -39.34
CA ARG A 505 -4.00 -3.18 -38.15
C ARG A 505 -4.09 -4.24 -37.06
N ILE A 506 -4.16 -3.76 -35.82
CA ILE A 506 -4.53 -4.55 -34.64
C ILE A 506 -6.01 -4.30 -34.35
N ILE A 507 -6.78 -5.37 -34.20
CA ILE A 507 -8.22 -5.30 -33.97
C ILE A 507 -8.51 -5.21 -32.47
N LEU A 508 -9.35 -4.24 -32.08
CA LEU A 508 -9.68 -3.98 -30.69
C LEU A 508 -11.18 -4.23 -30.46
N PRO A 509 -11.55 -5.14 -29.52
CA PRO A 509 -12.95 -5.44 -29.22
C PRO A 509 -13.57 -4.32 -28.36
N ILE A 510 -13.95 -3.23 -29.02
CA ILE A 510 -14.56 -2.04 -28.43
C ILE A 510 -15.82 -1.69 -29.20
N LEU A 511 -16.91 -1.41 -28.48
CA LEU A 511 -18.17 -0.89 -28.99
C LEU A 511 -18.38 0.55 -28.50
N ASP A 512 -18.51 1.49 -29.43
CA ASP A 512 -18.76 2.91 -29.12
C ASP A 512 -20.24 3.22 -28.93
N LEU A 513 -20.61 3.57 -27.69
CA LEU A 513 -21.94 4.05 -27.32
C LEU A 513 -22.00 5.59 -27.21
N GLY A 514 -21.02 6.31 -27.72
CA GLY A 514 -20.97 7.77 -27.94
C GLY A 514 -20.02 8.52 -27.00
N GLY A 515 -20.07 8.21 -25.70
CA GLY A 515 -19.15 8.68 -24.66
C GLY A 515 -18.85 7.59 -23.63
N VAL A 516 -19.44 6.41 -23.82
CA VAL A 516 -19.18 5.20 -23.05
C VAL A 516 -18.77 4.13 -24.07
N TYR A 517 -17.67 3.45 -23.78
CA TYR A 517 -17.11 2.42 -24.65
C TYR A 517 -17.25 1.08 -23.93
N LEU A 518 -18.03 0.17 -24.50
CA LEU A 518 -18.16 -1.19 -23.97
C LEU A 518 -17.10 -2.06 -24.62
N CYS A 519 -16.19 -2.58 -23.80
CA CYS A 519 -14.99 -3.26 -24.26
C CYS A 519 -14.96 -4.68 -23.73
N VAL A 520 -14.37 -5.60 -24.49
CA VAL A 520 -14.00 -6.94 -24.00
C VAL A 520 -12.51 -6.94 -23.74
N GLN A 521 -12.07 -7.30 -22.54
CA GLN A 521 -10.64 -7.42 -22.25
C GLN A 521 -10.02 -8.45 -23.22
N PRO A 522 -8.93 -8.11 -23.93
CA PRO A 522 -8.23 -9.07 -24.77
C PRO A 522 -7.85 -10.32 -23.97
N SER A 523 -7.87 -11.47 -24.64
CA SER A 523 -7.53 -12.73 -24.00
C SER A 523 -6.02 -12.80 -23.67
N ARG A 524 -5.57 -13.83 -22.93
CA ARG A 524 -4.14 -14.02 -22.62
C ARG A 524 -3.33 -14.70 -23.73
N GLY A 525 -3.95 -15.02 -24.88
CA GLY A 525 -3.33 -15.70 -26.01
C GLY A 525 -3.10 -17.22 -25.86
N VAL A 526 -3.17 -17.77 -24.64
CA VAL A 526 -3.05 -19.21 -24.34
C VAL A 526 -4.41 -19.74 -23.87
N HIS A 527 -5.14 -20.43 -24.75
CA HIS A 527 -6.56 -20.80 -24.50
C HIS A 527 -6.78 -22.27 -24.18
N GLU A 528 -5.75 -23.09 -24.39
CA GLU A 528 -5.83 -24.55 -24.25
C GLU A 528 -5.43 -25.03 -22.84
N ASP A 529 -4.92 -24.13 -21.99
CA ASP A 529 -4.48 -24.45 -20.63
C ASP A 529 -5.07 -23.48 -19.59
N PRO A 530 -6.07 -23.91 -18.79
CA PRO A 530 -6.65 -23.12 -17.70
C PRO A 530 -5.63 -22.70 -16.63
N GLU A 531 -4.55 -23.48 -16.41
CA GLU A 531 -3.53 -23.15 -15.39
C GLU A 531 -2.76 -21.88 -15.76
N ASN A 532 -2.67 -21.57 -17.05
CA ASN A 532 -1.97 -20.38 -17.54
C ASN A 532 -2.78 -19.08 -17.46
N TYR A 533 -4.05 -19.12 -16.98
CA TYR A 533 -4.90 -17.93 -16.87
C TYR A 533 -4.33 -16.86 -15.91
N HIS A 534 -3.80 -17.32 -14.78
CA HIS A 534 -3.12 -16.49 -13.79
C HIS A 534 -1.59 -16.63 -13.86
N SER A 535 -1.05 -17.15 -14.98
CA SER A 535 0.39 -17.33 -15.12
C SER A 535 1.11 -15.98 -15.03
N LYS A 536 2.05 -15.93 -14.08
CA LYS A 536 2.91 -14.78 -13.83
C LYS A 536 4.11 -14.70 -14.78
N ASP A 537 4.25 -15.67 -15.69
CA ASP A 537 5.44 -15.81 -16.53
C ASP A 537 5.20 -15.41 -17.99
N ILE A 538 3.93 -15.36 -18.42
CA ILE A 538 3.57 -15.08 -19.82
C ILE A 538 3.38 -13.57 -20.00
N PRO A 539 4.17 -12.87 -20.84
CA PRO A 539 3.94 -11.45 -21.11
C PRO A 539 2.61 -11.23 -21.86
N PRO A 540 1.94 -10.08 -21.72
CA PRO A 540 0.83 -9.71 -22.58
C PRO A 540 1.28 -9.63 -24.05
N HIS A 541 0.45 -10.15 -24.97
CA HIS A 541 0.71 -10.05 -26.41
C HIS A 541 0.36 -8.67 -26.97
N HIS A 542 0.82 -8.35 -28.17
CA HIS A 542 0.69 -7.02 -28.77
C HIS A 542 -0.73 -6.43 -28.77
N GLN A 543 -1.77 -7.21 -29.12
CA GLN A 543 -3.16 -6.71 -29.04
C GLN A 543 -3.58 -6.31 -27.61
N TYR A 544 -3.11 -7.02 -26.58
CA TYR A 544 -3.39 -6.67 -25.18
C TYR A 544 -2.78 -5.31 -24.82
N LEU A 545 -1.51 -5.07 -25.19
CA LEU A 545 -0.87 -3.77 -25.00
C LEU A 545 -1.56 -2.67 -25.82
N ALA A 546 -1.84 -2.95 -27.09
CA ALA A 546 -2.49 -2.02 -28.01
C ALA A 546 -3.87 -1.59 -27.51
N PHE A 547 -4.63 -2.50 -26.91
CA PHE A 547 -5.95 -2.21 -26.35
C PHE A 547 -5.87 -1.14 -25.25
N TYR A 548 -5.01 -1.34 -24.24
CA TYR A 548 -4.89 -0.38 -23.14
C TYR A 548 -4.27 0.94 -23.57
N HIS A 549 -3.23 0.89 -24.41
CA HIS A 549 -2.65 2.09 -25.03
C HIS A 549 -3.70 2.88 -25.84
N TYR A 550 -4.56 2.19 -26.58
CA TYR A 550 -5.62 2.84 -27.36
C TYR A 550 -6.64 3.54 -26.46
N LEU A 551 -6.98 2.96 -25.30
CA LEU A 551 -7.85 3.62 -24.31
C LEU A 551 -7.21 4.91 -23.78
N GLU A 552 -5.92 4.87 -23.44
CA GLU A 552 -5.19 6.00 -22.85
C GLU A 552 -4.88 7.12 -23.84
N ASP A 553 -4.20 6.80 -24.94
CA ASP A 553 -3.59 7.83 -25.80
C ASP A 553 -4.47 8.20 -27.01
N ALA A 554 -5.18 7.22 -27.57
CA ALA A 554 -5.99 7.43 -28.77
C ALA A 554 -7.42 7.86 -28.45
N LEU A 555 -8.15 7.09 -27.64
CA LEU A 555 -9.50 7.45 -27.19
C LEU A 555 -9.48 8.51 -26.09
N LYS A 556 -8.44 8.52 -25.26
CA LYS A 556 -8.28 9.43 -24.11
C LYS A 556 -9.47 9.33 -23.17
N VAL A 557 -9.76 8.10 -22.73
CA VAL A 557 -10.82 7.87 -21.74
C VAL A 557 -10.43 8.52 -20.41
N ASP A 558 -11.41 9.05 -19.70
CA ASP A 558 -11.21 9.72 -18.42
C ASP A 558 -11.23 8.73 -17.25
N ALA A 559 -11.81 7.53 -17.44
CA ALA A 559 -11.78 6.44 -16.46
C ALA A 559 -11.97 5.07 -17.14
N ILE A 560 -11.42 4.04 -16.51
CA ILE A 560 -11.68 2.63 -16.82
C ILE A 560 -12.53 2.03 -15.70
N ILE A 561 -13.56 1.28 -16.07
CA ILE A 561 -14.39 0.48 -15.17
C ILE A 561 -14.28 -0.98 -15.58
N HIS A 562 -13.55 -1.78 -14.82
CA HIS A 562 -13.63 -3.23 -14.95
C HIS A 562 -14.88 -3.75 -14.23
N PHE A 563 -15.64 -4.61 -14.89
CA PHE A 563 -17.00 -4.95 -14.48
C PHE A 563 -17.19 -6.46 -14.28
N GLY A 564 -17.21 -6.89 -13.00
CA GLY A 564 -17.24 -8.30 -12.60
C GLY A 564 -15.88 -8.78 -12.13
N MET A 565 -15.77 -10.01 -11.61
CA MET A 565 -14.50 -10.56 -11.13
C MET A 565 -13.71 -11.30 -12.22
N HIS A 566 -12.42 -11.56 -11.96
CA HIS A 566 -11.46 -12.24 -12.83
C HIS A 566 -10.90 -11.46 -14.02
N GLY A 567 -10.68 -10.15 -13.88
CA GLY A 567 -9.79 -9.45 -14.80
C GLY A 567 -8.40 -10.09 -14.81
N THR A 568 -7.74 -10.05 -15.97
CA THR A 568 -6.42 -10.67 -16.14
C THR A 568 -5.26 -9.68 -16.06
N LEU A 569 -5.54 -8.37 -15.98
CA LEU A 569 -4.53 -7.33 -16.05
C LEU A 569 -3.64 -7.37 -14.82
N GLU A 570 -4.26 -7.48 -13.66
CA GLU A 570 -3.64 -7.50 -12.34
C GLU A 570 -2.74 -8.72 -12.15
N PHE A 571 -2.96 -9.80 -12.91
CA PHE A 571 -2.16 -11.03 -12.86
C PHE A 571 -1.01 -11.08 -13.90
N THR A 572 -0.86 -10.06 -14.74
CA THR A 572 0.26 -10.01 -15.70
C THR A 572 1.62 -9.86 -14.98
N PRO A 573 2.74 -10.31 -15.60
CA PRO A 573 4.05 -10.39 -14.93
C PRO A 573 4.53 -9.06 -14.31
N GLY A 574 5.24 -9.16 -13.19
CA GLY A 574 5.78 -8.03 -12.44
C GLY A 574 5.66 -8.21 -10.93
N LYS A 575 6.15 -7.24 -10.17
CA LYS A 575 6.20 -7.27 -8.69
C LYS A 575 4.81 -7.35 -8.05
N GLU A 576 4.69 -8.03 -6.90
CA GLU A 576 3.42 -8.16 -6.16
C GLU A 576 2.92 -6.84 -5.57
N THR A 577 3.84 -6.01 -5.08
CA THR A 577 3.59 -4.67 -4.55
C THR A 577 4.77 -3.78 -4.89
N GLY A 578 4.56 -2.46 -4.87
CA GLY A 578 5.59 -1.50 -5.24
C GLY A 578 6.06 -1.68 -6.68
N LEU A 579 5.13 -1.54 -7.63
CA LEU A 579 5.40 -1.77 -9.05
C LEU A 579 6.43 -0.78 -9.61
N SER A 580 7.22 -1.24 -10.58
CA SER A 580 8.09 -0.42 -11.42
C SER A 580 7.45 -0.15 -12.78
N SER A 581 8.06 0.73 -13.57
CA SER A 581 7.67 0.97 -14.98
C SER A 581 7.86 -0.25 -15.90
N SER A 582 8.60 -1.27 -15.43
CA SER A 582 8.78 -2.56 -16.10
C SER A 582 7.79 -3.63 -15.62
N CYS A 583 6.79 -3.27 -14.81
CA CYS A 583 5.70 -4.18 -14.44
C CYS A 583 4.54 -4.02 -15.43
N TYR A 584 4.06 -5.12 -16.03
CA TYR A 584 2.97 -5.04 -17.00
C TYR A 584 1.68 -4.44 -16.44
N PRO A 585 1.22 -4.75 -15.20
CA PRO A 585 0.02 -4.14 -14.67
C PRO A 585 0.10 -2.60 -14.59
N ASP A 586 1.26 -2.06 -14.18
CA ASP A 586 1.53 -0.62 -14.14
C ASP A 586 1.53 0.01 -15.54
N LEU A 587 2.16 -0.67 -16.50
CA LEU A 587 2.22 -0.24 -17.89
C LEU A 587 0.84 -0.21 -18.54
N LEU A 588 0.04 -1.27 -18.33
CA LEU A 588 -1.25 -1.47 -18.97
C LEU A 588 -2.30 -0.48 -18.45
N ILE A 589 -2.39 -0.26 -17.14
CA ILE A 589 -3.38 0.69 -16.62
C ILE A 589 -2.96 2.15 -16.83
N GLY A 590 -1.66 2.39 -16.98
CA GLY A 590 -1.10 3.71 -17.26
C GLY A 590 -1.43 4.73 -16.19
N THR A 591 -1.92 5.88 -16.62
CA THR A 591 -2.29 7.01 -15.74
C THR A 591 -3.79 7.16 -15.53
N ILE A 592 -4.60 6.27 -16.10
CA ILE A 592 -6.06 6.38 -16.05
C ILE A 592 -6.57 5.97 -14.66
N PRO A 593 -7.53 6.72 -14.06
CA PRO A 593 -8.30 6.28 -12.90
C PRO A 593 -8.98 4.94 -13.18
N HIS A 594 -8.72 3.96 -12.31
CA HIS A 594 -9.21 2.60 -12.47
C HIS A 594 -10.23 2.29 -11.38
N ILE A 595 -11.47 2.04 -11.79
CA ILE A 595 -12.57 1.65 -10.91
C ILE A 595 -12.91 0.20 -11.22
N TYR A 596 -13.23 -0.58 -10.20
CA TYR A 596 -13.44 -2.01 -10.36
C TYR A 596 -14.65 -2.47 -9.55
N TYR A 597 -15.68 -2.96 -10.22
CA TYR A 597 -16.81 -3.60 -9.54
C TYR A 597 -16.47 -5.05 -9.21
N TYR A 598 -16.38 -5.36 -7.92
CA TYR A 598 -15.91 -6.64 -7.41
C TYR A 598 -16.93 -7.31 -6.50
N TRP A 599 -16.98 -8.64 -6.48
CA TRP A 599 -17.84 -9.38 -5.56
C TRP A 599 -17.29 -9.31 -4.13
N VAL A 600 -18.15 -8.96 -3.16
CA VAL A 600 -17.76 -8.80 -1.74
C VAL A 600 -17.11 -10.05 -1.13
N GLY A 601 -17.42 -11.25 -1.65
CA GLY A 601 -16.85 -12.51 -1.15
C GLY A 601 -15.44 -12.83 -1.63
N ASN A 602 -14.90 -12.10 -2.63
CA ASN A 602 -13.57 -12.38 -3.19
C ASN A 602 -12.56 -11.28 -2.81
N THR A 603 -12.29 -11.18 -1.51
CA THR A 603 -11.40 -10.14 -0.95
C THR A 603 -9.95 -10.33 -1.37
N SER A 604 -9.48 -11.57 -1.52
CA SER A 604 -8.11 -11.89 -1.91
C SER A 604 -7.76 -11.35 -3.30
N GLU A 605 -8.55 -11.66 -4.34
CA GLU A 605 -8.28 -11.15 -5.68
C GLU A 605 -8.52 -9.64 -5.79
N SER A 606 -9.53 -9.10 -5.09
CA SER A 606 -9.76 -7.64 -5.07
C SER A 606 -8.55 -6.87 -4.51
N THR A 607 -7.83 -7.47 -3.54
CA THR A 607 -6.60 -6.88 -2.97
C THR A 607 -5.48 -6.87 -4.00
N ILE A 608 -5.38 -7.91 -4.83
CA ILE A 608 -4.42 -7.96 -5.95
C ILE A 608 -4.72 -6.83 -6.94
N ALA A 609 -6.00 -6.63 -7.30
CA ALA A 609 -6.40 -5.53 -8.17
C ALA A 609 -6.05 -4.15 -7.58
N LYS A 610 -6.31 -3.91 -6.30
CA LYS A 610 -5.93 -2.66 -5.60
C LYS A 610 -4.43 -2.36 -5.72
N ARG A 611 -3.59 -3.38 -5.50
CA ARG A 611 -2.13 -3.23 -5.37
C ARG A 611 -1.37 -3.31 -6.69
N ARG A 612 -1.88 -4.09 -7.65
CA ARG A 612 -1.22 -4.30 -8.96
C ARG A 612 -1.83 -3.46 -10.09
N SER A 613 -3.07 -3.00 -9.96
CA SER A 613 -3.73 -2.21 -11.02
C SER A 613 -4.27 -0.87 -10.56
N TYR A 614 -3.94 -0.45 -9.33
CA TYR A 614 -4.37 0.82 -8.75
C TYR A 614 -5.91 0.98 -8.73
N ALA A 615 -6.62 -0.14 -8.53
CA ALA A 615 -8.07 -0.16 -8.60
C ALA A 615 -8.72 0.44 -7.34
N LEU A 616 -9.70 1.32 -7.56
CA LEU A 616 -10.76 1.61 -6.58
C LEU A 616 -11.82 0.51 -6.68
N CYS A 617 -11.78 -0.44 -5.75
CA CYS A 617 -12.72 -1.56 -5.72
C CYS A 617 -14.04 -1.16 -5.05
N ILE A 618 -15.14 -1.21 -5.81
CA ILE A 618 -16.50 -1.02 -5.32
C ILE A 618 -17.16 -2.40 -5.22
N SER A 619 -17.56 -2.79 -4.02
CA SER A 619 -18.14 -4.11 -3.79
C SER A 619 -19.60 -4.20 -4.22
N HIS A 620 -20.00 -5.36 -4.74
CA HIS A 620 -21.40 -5.74 -4.90
C HIS A 620 -21.74 -6.97 -4.05
N ALA A 621 -23.00 -7.09 -3.69
CA ALA A 621 -23.50 -8.17 -2.85
C ALA A 621 -23.40 -9.55 -3.55
N SER A 622 -23.39 -10.60 -2.74
CA SER A 622 -23.64 -11.96 -3.21
C SER A 622 -25.04 -12.10 -3.82
N PRO A 623 -25.28 -13.13 -4.65
CA PRO A 623 -26.61 -13.56 -5.03
C PRO A 623 -27.40 -13.99 -3.79
N PRO A 624 -28.74 -13.97 -3.85
CA PRO A 624 -29.55 -14.57 -2.81
C PRO A 624 -29.18 -16.05 -2.66
N MET A 625 -29.24 -16.57 -1.44
CA MET A 625 -28.93 -17.98 -1.14
C MET A 625 -30.20 -18.69 -0.69
N ARG A 626 -30.29 -19.99 -0.96
CA ARG A 626 -31.37 -20.87 -0.48
C ARG A 626 -30.81 -22.23 -0.08
N PRO A 627 -31.49 -22.99 0.80
CA PRO A 627 -31.19 -24.41 0.97
C PRO A 627 -31.28 -25.14 -0.38
N SER A 628 -30.39 -26.10 -0.62
CA SER A 628 -30.45 -26.86 -1.87
C SER A 628 -31.62 -27.82 -1.92
N ASP A 629 -32.16 -28.18 -0.74
CA ASP A 629 -33.14 -29.24 -0.54
C ASP A 629 -32.66 -30.59 -1.07
N LEU A 630 -33.48 -31.63 -0.91
CA LEU A 630 -33.29 -32.91 -1.59
C LEU A 630 -34.18 -32.95 -2.83
N TYR A 631 -33.81 -33.80 -3.79
CA TYR A 631 -34.55 -33.97 -5.03
C TYR A 631 -34.47 -35.42 -5.51
N GLY A 632 -35.48 -35.84 -6.29
CA GLY A 632 -35.52 -37.16 -6.92
C GLY A 632 -35.28 -38.30 -5.92
N GLU A 633 -34.34 -39.17 -6.27
CA GLU A 633 -33.99 -40.37 -5.51
C GLU A 633 -33.45 -40.09 -4.10
N TYR A 634 -32.91 -38.89 -3.84
CA TYR A 634 -32.45 -38.51 -2.50
C TYR A 634 -33.60 -38.27 -1.52
N LEU A 635 -34.76 -37.77 -2.00
CA LEU A 635 -35.97 -37.66 -1.18
C LEU A 635 -36.51 -39.05 -0.84
N ILE A 636 -36.53 -39.95 -1.83
CA ILE A 636 -36.96 -41.34 -1.62
C ILE A 636 -36.09 -42.04 -0.58
N LEU A 637 -34.77 -41.81 -0.61
CA LEU A 637 -33.86 -42.35 0.39
C LEU A 637 -34.09 -41.77 1.79
N GLU A 638 -34.44 -40.48 1.91
CA GLU A 638 -34.83 -39.86 3.19
C GLU A 638 -36.11 -40.51 3.75
N ASP A 639 -37.14 -40.66 2.91
CA ASP A 639 -38.41 -41.31 3.28
C ASP A 639 -38.20 -42.77 3.72
N LEU A 640 -37.35 -43.52 3.01
CA LEU A 640 -37.02 -44.91 3.36
C LEU A 640 -36.30 -45.02 4.73
N LEU A 641 -35.40 -44.07 5.04
CA LEU A 641 -34.74 -44.02 6.34
C LEU A 641 -35.73 -43.69 7.47
N GLU A 642 -36.68 -42.77 7.24
CA GLU A 642 -37.75 -42.49 8.19
C GLU A 642 -38.63 -43.73 8.41
N GLN A 643 -39.01 -44.42 7.34
CA GLN A 643 -39.78 -45.66 7.42
C GLN A 643 -39.03 -46.74 8.20
N TYR A 644 -37.73 -46.93 7.94
CA TYR A 644 -36.92 -47.93 8.64
C TYR A 644 -36.78 -47.64 10.14
N LYS A 645 -36.78 -46.36 10.55
CA LYS A 645 -36.80 -45.99 11.97
C LYS A 645 -38.11 -46.36 12.67
N GLU A 646 -39.21 -46.46 11.93
CA GLU A 646 -40.52 -46.84 12.47
C GLU A 646 -40.71 -48.36 12.50
N ASP A 647 -40.27 -49.07 11.45
CA ASP A 647 -40.60 -50.49 11.24
C ASP A 647 -39.44 -51.48 11.48
N GLU A 648 -38.19 -51.02 11.47
CA GLU A 648 -36.95 -51.83 11.50
C GLU A 648 -36.96 -53.03 10.53
N GLY A 649 -37.66 -52.91 9.39
CA GLY A 649 -37.92 -53.99 8.46
C GLY A 649 -36.73 -54.36 7.55
N GLU A 650 -36.47 -55.67 7.38
CA GLU A 650 -35.39 -56.16 6.51
C GLU A 650 -35.56 -55.80 5.01
N GLU A 651 -36.80 -55.72 4.52
CA GLU A 651 -37.06 -55.29 3.13
C GLU A 651 -36.75 -53.79 2.94
N THR A 652 -37.14 -52.95 3.89
CA THR A 652 -36.83 -51.51 3.89
C THR A 652 -35.32 -51.28 3.93
N LEU A 653 -34.59 -52.04 4.76
CA LEU A 653 -33.12 -51.98 4.82
C LEU A 653 -32.46 -52.30 3.47
N LYS A 654 -32.92 -53.35 2.77
CA LYS A 654 -32.38 -53.71 1.44
C LYS A 654 -32.63 -52.62 0.40
N LEU A 655 -33.81 -51.99 0.43
CA LEU A 655 -34.13 -50.88 -0.47
C LEU A 655 -33.25 -49.65 -0.18
N ILE A 656 -32.96 -49.37 1.10
CA ILE A 656 -32.02 -48.33 1.50
C ILE A 656 -30.62 -48.64 0.95
N GLU A 657 -30.13 -49.86 1.12
CA GLU A 657 -28.81 -50.29 0.64
C GLU A 657 -28.69 -50.14 -0.89
N GLU A 658 -29.70 -50.59 -1.65
CA GLU A 658 -29.72 -50.50 -3.11
C GLU A 658 -29.76 -49.03 -3.61
N LYS A 659 -30.58 -48.19 -2.95
CA LYS A 659 -30.66 -46.76 -3.26
C LYS A 659 -29.38 -46.02 -2.90
N ALA A 660 -28.80 -46.32 -1.74
CA ALA A 660 -27.55 -45.75 -1.29
C ALA A 660 -26.41 -46.10 -2.27
N GLU A 661 -26.32 -47.35 -2.73
CA GLU A 661 -25.33 -47.77 -3.73
C GLU A 661 -25.52 -47.03 -5.06
N THR A 662 -26.76 -46.94 -5.56
CA THR A 662 -27.07 -46.22 -6.81
C THR A 662 -26.69 -44.74 -6.74
N LEU A 663 -26.85 -44.12 -5.56
CA LEU A 663 -26.55 -42.71 -5.31
C LEU A 663 -25.10 -42.45 -4.87
N ASN A 664 -24.26 -43.49 -4.78
CA ASN A 664 -22.90 -43.43 -4.24
C ASN A 664 -22.84 -42.84 -2.82
N MET A 665 -23.82 -43.19 -1.98
CA MET A 665 -23.89 -42.78 -0.57
C MET A 665 -23.05 -43.73 0.32
N PRO A 666 -22.71 -43.32 1.56
CA PRO A 666 -22.05 -44.20 2.52
C PRO A 666 -22.85 -45.49 2.79
N ALA A 667 -22.18 -46.55 3.23
CA ALA A 667 -22.84 -47.82 3.57
C ALA A 667 -23.48 -47.83 4.97
N ASP A 668 -23.06 -46.92 5.86
CA ASP A 668 -23.61 -46.80 7.22
C ASP A 668 -24.85 -45.91 7.24
N LEU A 669 -25.95 -46.38 7.84
CA LEU A 669 -27.23 -45.66 7.89
C LEU A 669 -27.14 -44.28 8.54
N ASN A 670 -26.34 -44.13 9.61
CA ASN A 670 -26.20 -42.84 10.28
C ASN A 670 -25.41 -41.87 9.40
N GLU A 671 -24.41 -42.36 8.67
CA GLU A 671 -23.66 -41.54 7.71
C GLU A 671 -24.52 -41.16 6.49
N ILE A 672 -25.41 -42.03 6.00
CA ILE A 672 -26.38 -41.66 4.96
C ILE A 672 -27.29 -40.53 5.46
N GLU A 673 -27.86 -40.66 6.67
CA GLU A 673 -28.74 -39.64 7.24
C GLU A 673 -28.02 -38.30 7.42
N LYS A 674 -26.78 -38.31 7.94
CA LYS A 674 -25.95 -37.10 8.06
C LYS A 674 -25.70 -36.46 6.70
N GLU A 675 -25.40 -37.26 5.69
CA GLU A 675 -25.12 -36.77 4.35
C GLU A 675 -26.36 -36.17 3.68
N LEU A 676 -27.53 -36.82 3.79
CA LEU A 676 -28.79 -36.26 3.32
C LEU A 676 -29.14 -34.96 4.06
N HIS A 677 -28.98 -34.93 5.38
CA HIS A 677 -29.20 -33.72 6.17
C HIS A 677 -28.27 -32.57 5.74
N ARG A 678 -26.99 -32.88 5.54
CA ARG A 678 -25.97 -31.94 5.07
C ARG A 678 -26.32 -31.42 3.68
N MET A 679 -26.73 -32.30 2.76
CA MET A 679 -27.17 -31.92 1.41
C MET A 679 -28.38 -31.01 1.50
N LYS A 680 -29.47 -31.45 2.13
CA LYS A 680 -30.74 -30.70 2.26
C LYS A 680 -30.54 -29.27 2.76
N LYS A 681 -29.69 -29.10 3.77
CA LYS A 681 -29.42 -27.79 4.41
C LYS A 681 -28.29 -26.99 3.77
N ARG A 682 -27.59 -27.52 2.77
CA ARG A 682 -26.48 -26.81 2.14
C ARG A 682 -27.02 -25.55 1.46
N LEU A 683 -26.50 -24.39 1.85
CA LEU A 683 -26.82 -23.16 1.15
C LEU A 683 -26.17 -23.12 -0.22
N ILE A 684 -26.97 -22.81 -1.23
CA ILE A 684 -26.55 -22.59 -2.61
C ILE A 684 -27.07 -21.25 -3.13
N PRO A 685 -26.37 -20.61 -4.08
CA PRO A 685 -26.89 -19.44 -4.76
C PRO A 685 -28.21 -19.73 -5.50
N SER A 686 -29.22 -18.89 -5.28
CA SER A 686 -30.48 -18.88 -6.02
C SER A 686 -30.37 -17.95 -7.23
N GLY A 687 -29.61 -18.39 -8.24
CA GLY A 687 -29.33 -17.61 -9.45
C GLY A 687 -28.17 -16.61 -9.28
N LEU A 688 -28.24 -15.49 -10.01
CA LEU A 688 -27.17 -14.48 -10.06
C LEU A 688 -27.58 -13.15 -9.43
N HIS A 689 -26.60 -12.41 -8.93
CA HIS A 689 -26.76 -11.02 -8.55
C HIS A 689 -26.91 -10.16 -9.82
N TYR A 690 -27.72 -9.10 -9.73
CA TYR A 690 -27.64 -8.00 -10.69
C TYR A 690 -27.90 -6.67 -9.99
N MET A 691 -27.31 -5.60 -10.51
CA MET A 691 -27.32 -4.29 -9.86
C MET A 691 -28.75 -3.78 -9.57
N ASP A 692 -28.92 -3.14 -8.41
CA ASP A 692 -30.19 -2.59 -7.92
C ASP A 692 -31.33 -3.62 -7.82
N ARG A 693 -31.00 -4.90 -7.69
CA ARG A 693 -31.99 -5.93 -7.36
C ARG A 693 -32.30 -5.86 -5.87
N GLU A 694 -33.56 -5.66 -5.55
CA GLU A 694 -34.06 -5.95 -4.20
C GLU A 694 -34.37 -7.43 -4.07
N TRP A 695 -33.92 -8.04 -2.97
CA TRP A 695 -34.29 -9.41 -2.62
C TRP A 695 -35.74 -9.43 -2.15
N SER A 696 -36.46 -10.48 -2.56
CA SER A 696 -37.78 -10.78 -2.02
C SER A 696 -37.71 -11.07 -0.51
N LEU A 697 -38.85 -11.04 0.17
CA LEU A 697 -38.90 -11.38 1.60
C LEU A 697 -38.44 -12.82 1.85
N GLU A 698 -38.83 -13.75 0.97
CA GLU A 698 -38.43 -15.15 1.02
C GLU A 698 -36.92 -15.32 0.89
N GLU A 699 -36.29 -14.70 -0.13
CA GLU A 699 -34.83 -14.73 -0.29
C GLU A 699 -34.07 -14.11 0.89
N LYS A 700 -34.64 -13.08 1.54
CA LYS A 700 -34.07 -12.50 2.77
C LYS A 700 -34.18 -13.47 3.94
N ILE A 701 -35.32 -14.16 4.08
CA ILE A 701 -35.53 -15.17 5.13
C ILE A 701 -34.55 -16.33 4.92
N ASP A 702 -34.46 -16.87 3.71
CA ASP A 702 -33.54 -17.97 3.38
C ASP A 702 -32.08 -17.60 3.67
N TYR A 703 -31.68 -16.37 3.31
CA TYR A 703 -30.35 -15.88 3.63
C TYR A 703 -30.10 -15.76 5.14
N LEU A 704 -31.06 -15.23 5.91
CA LEU A 704 -30.92 -15.04 7.37
C LEU A 704 -30.97 -16.36 8.15
N LEU A 705 -31.81 -17.31 7.73
CA LEU A 705 -31.95 -18.63 8.36
C LEU A 705 -30.84 -19.61 7.94
N GLY A 706 -30.09 -19.25 6.90
CA GLY A 706 -29.00 -20.05 6.39
C GLY A 706 -27.70 -19.99 7.23
N PHE A 707 -27.57 -19.02 8.14
CA PHE A 707 -26.40 -18.83 9.00
C PHE A 707 -26.56 -19.42 10.40
#